data_AF-U4KMK7-F1
#
_entry.id   AF-U4KMK7-F1
#
_cell.length_a   1.000
_cell.length_b   1.000
_cell.length_c   1.000
_cell.angle_alpha   90.00
_cell.angle_beta   90.00
_cell.angle_gamma   90.00
#
_symmetry.space_group_name_H-M   'P 1'
#
loop_
_entity.id
_entity.type
_entity.pdbx_description
1 polymer ?
#
loop_
_entity_poly.entity_id
_entity_poly.type
_entity_poly.pdbx_seq_one_letter_code
_entity_poly.pdbx_strand_id
1 'polypeptide(L)'
;MKRIITLLSLILGVWAASSLRPTLEERPIEFQSEAFTINDYVEKDREFRAVWVATVFNLNMPLHVNQTQYKDAFIAVVNQIKKYNMNAMIFQVRPMNDAFYASDYAPYSKYFTGSEGADPGWDALSWMIDYAHQQGIEFHAWLNPYRVANSSMSKETYLNTLHQDNFAKQNPDYVVAGKPNDSGVYPYILDPGRPEVKTYIRDVVKELMDNYDVDGIHFDDYFYPYSGIYDAEDQTTYNLYNENNLSRADWRRENVNDVVRGVMQDVTAYNEANNQMVRFGISPFGIWKNKSSDPAGSETNGMQSYSAQYADSKKWVEEGWLHYINPQVYWNMSHSLAPYDKVVSWWADVTRGTGVDLIIGHGIHNGSSWTAYEIQNQLIYNQQFPEIKGSAFYSFSYLNSTNVNNVKANLWKNMPLSQWDYSNIESPVVTLTGEKEGNTYKTDVTLTATSSHDIYYRLGDNDWVLYEEPLVFQTQGTHTIYLKAVTLNGDESLVEGYNVVINKENNDVPEITIVGTPSGSNYLVGAQAVITANNMENLWVAINHGSVGVYQKYTGPIVLDDLGASGRYFIRTKTITSEGVESIEKTLLVTVVPDCYPKPTIQLNGVGQNGFYQSLEVTIDKETEVQYKINDGNYQTYTEMLTFDESGEYTIYYRNNDGCKLEYNETFTIDKEAPIGPNVELDGTLEGDFYVTETYVSFTHDDQDVLIYYRYYDAFNVIPTAWTLYQEPVKFGKNTMFTVEYYAVDQALNQSQREQVRFKMNLKPVEDNLFVTRNGSVVNYRGTDTPILLPKTYTEKEQEVRAVWVSTVSNIDLDRLSTIDGYKAQLITMLDVVKQNNFNTIFFQTRPMNDSFYPSEHAPFSRYITGVEGKDPGFDILEFVIKEAHQRGIEVHAWLNPYRVSTGTQDKLSQLSLLSDDNFAKKNPDLVIADKQGKLILNPGEPQVRAYIGNVVSELITNYDVDGVHFDDYFYSYGGMYDSEDQLTYNKYNQEGLARDDWRRDNVNRLVESINEIVKTHNQQKTDYVKFGISPFGIWKNGGVDGSNTNGMSSYSAQYADTKKWVDEGWLDYIMPQLYWEFNHSVAPFADLVDWWVNVTRAAGVDLIIGHGFYRFADNTWHDENELIEQLRYTSQFDVIKGSSFFTYNTLVSSDLEVTQTLNRLNNLYWTAQPGFPWASNVTPGGTDPVCGDDEILVDGSCVLKPIECDNGEIIDGVCVPDKTEEPNNRSEQQRVALIVASSAVGVAVVSLTMFFVLKKRK
;
A
#
# COMPACT_ATOMS: atom_id res chain seq x y z
N MET A 1 -26.71 -33.55 -44.85
CA MET A 1 -26.96 -35.00 -44.90
C MET A 1 -26.07 -35.66 -43.83
N LYS A 2 -26.41 -36.88 -43.36
CA LYS A 2 -25.64 -37.78 -42.45
C LYS A 2 -24.11 -37.53 -42.48
N ARG A 3 -23.36 -37.33 -41.37
CA ARG A 3 -23.21 -38.10 -40.10
C ARG A 3 -22.73 -39.53 -40.33
N ILE A 4 -21.53 -39.90 -39.83
CA ILE A 4 -20.87 -41.23 -39.92
C ILE A 4 -20.37 -41.47 -41.38
N ILE A 5 -19.14 -41.92 -41.68
CA ILE A 5 -18.19 -42.88 -41.06
C ILE A 5 -16.82 -42.19 -40.88
N THR A 6 -16.02 -42.25 -39.79
CA THR A 6 -15.86 -43.15 -38.62
C THR A 6 -14.80 -44.26 -38.78
N LEU A 7 -13.60 -43.95 -38.28
CA LEU A 7 -12.55 -44.85 -37.77
C LEU A 7 -11.74 -45.77 -38.71
N LEU A 8 -10.50 -45.95 -38.26
CA LEU A 8 -9.49 -46.99 -38.57
C LEU A 8 -8.69 -46.88 -39.88
N SER A 9 -7.37 -47.13 -39.92
CA SER A 9 -6.26 -47.08 -38.92
C SER A 9 -5.02 -47.75 -39.54
N LEU A 10 -3.84 -47.58 -38.92
CA LEU A 10 -2.59 -48.34 -39.17
C LEU A 10 -1.93 -48.13 -40.56
N ILE A 11 -0.59 -48.24 -40.74
CA ILE A 11 0.57 -48.05 -39.85
C ILE A 11 1.85 -47.94 -40.75
N LEU A 12 2.96 -47.39 -40.23
CA LEU A 12 4.29 -47.24 -40.90
C LEU A 12 4.32 -46.29 -42.13
N GLY A 13 5.45 -45.66 -42.49
CA GLY A 13 6.72 -45.56 -41.77
C GLY A 13 7.91 -45.11 -42.66
N VAL A 14 8.45 -43.92 -42.35
CA VAL A 14 9.84 -43.43 -42.58
C VAL A 14 10.56 -43.71 -43.92
N TRP A 15 10.90 -42.66 -44.70
CA TRP A 15 12.29 -42.30 -45.09
C TRP A 15 12.36 -41.05 -46.02
N ALA A 16 13.46 -40.28 -45.91
CA ALA A 16 13.93 -39.13 -46.71
C ALA A 16 12.94 -37.95 -46.95
N ALA A 17 13.19 -36.67 -46.60
CA ALA A 17 14.37 -35.78 -46.61
C ALA A 17 14.60 -35.00 -47.93
N SER A 18 14.86 -33.68 -47.78
CA SER A 18 15.41 -32.69 -48.73
C SER A 18 14.75 -32.53 -50.12
N SER A 19 14.51 -31.32 -50.67
CA SER A 19 14.93 -29.96 -50.30
C SER A 19 14.18 -28.89 -51.11
N LEU A 20 14.00 -27.69 -50.53
CA LEU A 20 14.33 -26.36 -51.10
C LEU A 20 13.70 -25.23 -50.25
N ARG A 21 14.37 -24.07 -50.18
CA ARG A 21 13.90 -22.87 -49.43
C ARG A 21 12.83 -22.12 -50.25
N PRO A 22 11.92 -21.39 -49.59
CA PRO A 22 12.09 -19.94 -49.59
C PRO A 22 11.91 -19.27 -48.21
N THR A 23 12.07 -17.95 -48.21
CA THR A 23 11.91 -17.00 -47.10
C THR A 23 10.57 -17.12 -46.35
N LEU A 24 10.60 -16.96 -45.03
CA LEU A 24 9.42 -16.60 -44.23
C LEU A 24 9.22 -15.09 -44.29
N GLU A 25 7.96 -14.67 -44.44
CA GLU A 25 7.52 -13.30 -44.12
C GLU A 25 7.29 -13.21 -42.61
N GLU A 26 7.90 -12.22 -41.95
CA GLU A 26 7.51 -11.87 -40.59
C GLU A 26 6.13 -11.20 -40.63
N ARG A 27 5.16 -11.80 -39.97
CA ARG A 27 3.88 -11.16 -39.66
C ARG A 27 3.94 -10.69 -38.21
N PRO A 28 3.65 -9.41 -37.91
CA PRO A 28 3.47 -8.97 -36.54
C PRO A 28 2.40 -9.80 -35.86
N ILE A 29 2.69 -10.31 -34.66
CA ILE A 29 1.67 -10.82 -33.75
C ILE A 29 1.11 -9.58 -33.05
N GLU A 30 -0.15 -9.23 -33.34
CA GLU A 30 -0.85 -8.22 -32.56
C GLU A 30 -1.02 -8.72 -31.12
N PHE A 31 -0.41 -8.04 -30.16
CA PHE A 31 -0.75 -8.20 -28.75
C PHE A 31 -2.12 -7.57 -28.49
N GLN A 32 -3.18 -8.30 -28.83
CA GLN A 32 -4.50 -8.01 -28.26
C GLN A 32 -4.50 -8.45 -26.81
N SER A 33 -4.75 -7.51 -25.90
CA SER A 33 -4.95 -7.77 -24.48
C SER A 33 -6.33 -8.38 -24.24
N GLU A 34 -6.50 -9.64 -24.65
CA GLU A 34 -7.66 -10.44 -24.21
C GLU A 34 -7.66 -10.48 -22.68
N ALA A 35 -8.79 -10.07 -22.08
CA ALA A 35 -8.95 -10.09 -20.63
C ALA A 35 -8.84 -11.53 -20.13
N PHE A 36 -7.93 -11.75 -19.17
CA PHE A 36 -7.63 -13.07 -18.62
C PHE A 36 -8.86 -13.62 -17.88
N THR A 37 -9.67 -14.43 -18.58
CA THR A 37 -10.79 -15.14 -17.98
C THR A 37 -10.26 -16.28 -17.13
N ILE A 38 -10.55 -16.24 -15.83
CA ILE A 38 -10.13 -17.26 -14.87
C ILE A 38 -10.73 -18.62 -15.27
N ASN A 39 -9.88 -19.61 -15.49
CA ASN A 39 -10.29 -21.02 -15.46
C ASN A 39 -10.58 -21.40 -14.00
N ASP A 40 -11.66 -22.14 -13.76
CA ASP A 40 -12.22 -22.35 -12.43
C ASP A 40 -11.21 -22.97 -11.43
N TYR A 41 -11.13 -22.38 -10.22
CA TYR A 41 -10.44 -22.99 -9.08
C TYR A 41 -11.16 -24.28 -8.66
N VAL A 42 -10.42 -25.35 -8.48
CA VAL A 42 -10.94 -26.65 -8.04
C VAL A 42 -10.54 -26.88 -6.59
N GLU A 43 -11.52 -26.86 -5.68
CA GLU A 43 -11.28 -27.19 -4.28
C GLU A 43 -10.81 -28.65 -4.14
N LYS A 44 -9.68 -28.87 -3.46
CA LYS A 44 -9.12 -30.20 -3.20
C LYS A 44 -9.73 -30.80 -1.93
N ASP A 45 -10.06 -32.10 -1.95
CA ASP A 45 -10.49 -32.84 -0.75
C ASP A 45 -9.37 -32.95 0.31
N ARG A 46 -8.10 -32.80 -0.11
CA ARG A 46 -6.91 -32.67 0.74
C ARG A 46 -6.03 -31.51 0.32
N GLU A 47 -5.72 -30.65 1.28
CA GLU A 47 -4.88 -29.46 1.19
C GLU A 47 -4.66 -29.02 2.65
N PHE A 48 -3.48 -28.55 3.10
CA PHE A 48 -3.42 -27.81 4.38
C PHE A 48 -3.54 -26.32 4.20
N ARG A 49 -4.37 -25.78 5.06
CA ARG A 49 -4.83 -24.41 5.10
C ARG A 49 -4.53 -23.98 6.52
N ALA A 50 -3.29 -23.57 6.72
CA ALA A 50 -2.75 -23.29 8.04
C ALA A 50 -2.75 -21.79 8.32
N VAL A 51 -2.62 -21.45 9.60
CA VAL A 51 -2.40 -20.08 10.05
C VAL A 51 -1.34 -20.04 11.13
N TRP A 52 -0.47 -19.03 11.09
CA TRP A 52 0.45 -18.78 12.20
C TRP A 52 -0.28 -18.09 13.37
N VAL A 53 -0.13 -18.65 14.56
CA VAL A 53 -0.62 -18.10 15.83
C VAL A 53 0.59 -17.70 16.67
N ALA A 54 1.03 -16.45 16.49
CA ALA A 54 2.18 -15.87 17.16
C ALA A 54 1.86 -15.48 18.60
N THR A 55 2.73 -15.87 19.53
CA THR A 55 2.63 -15.56 20.96
C THR A 55 3.60 -14.47 21.39
N VAL A 56 4.68 -14.24 20.63
CA VAL A 56 5.59 -13.11 20.84
C VAL A 56 4.81 -11.79 20.81
N PHE A 57 5.06 -10.91 21.78
CA PHE A 57 4.32 -9.66 22.00
C PHE A 57 2.79 -9.81 22.12
N ASN A 58 2.30 -11.02 22.44
CA ASN A 58 0.88 -11.36 22.53
C ASN A 58 0.08 -11.09 21.23
N LEU A 59 0.73 -11.19 20.06
CA LEU A 59 0.18 -10.82 18.74
C LEU A 59 -1.13 -11.52 18.37
N ASN A 60 -1.26 -12.82 18.66
CA ASN A 60 -2.49 -13.59 18.38
C ASN A 60 -3.08 -14.27 19.63
N MET A 61 -2.34 -14.37 20.74
CA MET A 61 -2.82 -14.89 22.03
C MET A 61 -2.64 -13.83 23.13
N PRO A 62 -3.73 -13.29 23.72
CA PRO A 62 -3.64 -12.27 24.77
C PRO A 62 -3.10 -12.84 26.10
N LEU A 63 -2.66 -11.94 26.98
CA LEU A 63 -2.39 -12.29 28.36
C LEU A 63 -3.71 -12.42 29.14
N HIS A 64 -3.90 -13.55 29.84
CA HIS A 64 -5.11 -13.84 30.61
C HIS A 64 -4.79 -14.15 32.08
N VAL A 65 -5.66 -13.73 33.00
CA VAL A 65 -5.39 -13.79 34.45
C VAL A 65 -5.86 -15.08 35.12
N ASN A 66 -6.40 -16.04 34.36
CA ASN A 66 -6.73 -17.39 34.82
C ASN A 66 -6.87 -18.39 33.65
N GLN A 67 -6.81 -19.68 34.00
CA GLN A 67 -6.99 -20.81 33.07
C GLN A 67 -8.23 -20.69 32.19
N THR A 68 -9.41 -20.40 32.75
CA THR A 68 -10.68 -20.37 32.00
C THR A 68 -10.63 -19.34 30.86
N GLN A 69 -10.18 -18.12 31.15
CA GLN A 69 -10.04 -17.08 30.13
C GLN A 69 -9.06 -17.45 29.01
N TYR A 70 -7.95 -18.10 29.34
CA TYR A 70 -6.98 -18.56 28.34
C TYR A 70 -7.57 -19.69 27.47
N LYS A 71 -8.36 -20.60 28.07
CA LYS A 71 -9.10 -21.63 27.33
C LYS A 71 -10.16 -21.02 26.42
N ASP A 72 -10.94 -20.06 26.89
CA ASP A 72 -11.96 -19.36 26.10
C ASP A 72 -11.33 -18.63 24.89
N ALA A 73 -10.15 -18.03 25.07
CA ALA A 73 -9.41 -17.39 23.98
C ALA A 73 -8.88 -18.40 22.95
N PHE A 74 -8.30 -19.52 23.38
CA PHE A 74 -7.85 -20.58 22.46
C PHE A 74 -9.04 -21.24 21.73
N ILE A 75 -10.17 -21.43 22.41
CA ILE A 75 -11.43 -21.88 21.81
C ILE A 75 -11.90 -20.89 20.72
N ALA A 76 -11.76 -19.57 20.94
CA ALA A 76 -12.06 -18.57 19.91
C ALA A 76 -11.10 -18.65 18.71
N VAL A 77 -9.80 -18.90 18.93
CA VAL A 77 -8.81 -19.14 17.86
C VAL A 77 -9.21 -20.34 17.00
N VAL A 78 -9.44 -21.50 17.62
CA VAL A 78 -9.84 -22.73 16.91
C VAL A 78 -11.18 -22.55 16.17
N ASN A 79 -12.17 -21.90 16.78
CA ASN A 79 -13.45 -21.62 16.11
C ASN A 79 -13.30 -20.69 14.89
N GLN A 80 -12.42 -19.69 14.95
CA GLN A 80 -12.14 -18.81 13.81
C GLN A 80 -11.39 -19.57 12.70
N ILE A 81 -10.43 -20.44 13.03
CA ILE A 81 -9.75 -21.33 12.06
C ILE A 81 -10.78 -22.19 11.33
N LYS A 82 -11.65 -22.89 12.07
CA LYS A 82 -12.75 -23.69 11.48
C LYS A 82 -13.69 -22.86 10.61
N LYS A 83 -14.00 -21.64 11.03
CA LYS A 83 -14.83 -20.70 10.24
C LYS A 83 -14.20 -20.34 8.89
N TYR A 84 -12.88 -20.39 8.72
CA TYR A 84 -12.20 -20.17 7.44
C TYR A 84 -11.83 -21.46 6.70
N ASN A 85 -12.45 -22.59 7.05
CA ASN A 85 -12.22 -23.90 6.43
C ASN A 85 -10.74 -24.34 6.46
N MET A 86 -10.04 -23.92 7.52
CA MET A 86 -8.66 -24.26 7.81
C MET A 86 -8.56 -25.52 8.69
N ASN A 87 -7.59 -26.39 8.41
CA ASN A 87 -7.39 -27.70 9.05
C ASN A 87 -6.10 -27.80 9.88
N ALA A 88 -5.28 -26.75 9.97
CA ALA A 88 -4.05 -26.75 10.75
C ALA A 88 -3.78 -25.40 11.44
N MET A 89 -3.03 -25.41 12.54
CA MET A 89 -2.46 -24.22 13.17
C MET A 89 -0.95 -24.36 13.38
N ILE A 90 -0.21 -23.27 13.19
CA ILE A 90 1.22 -23.19 13.46
C ILE A 90 1.39 -22.28 14.68
N PHE A 91 1.40 -22.88 15.87
CA PHE A 91 1.26 -22.17 17.15
C PHE A 91 2.63 -21.95 17.82
N GLN A 92 2.95 -20.70 18.17
CA GLN A 92 4.27 -20.35 18.71
C GLN A 92 4.46 -20.79 20.17
N VAL A 93 4.95 -22.00 20.38
CA VAL A 93 5.25 -22.52 21.73
C VAL A 93 6.53 -21.94 22.34
N ARG A 94 7.44 -21.38 21.52
CA ARG A 94 8.73 -20.81 21.93
C ARG A 94 9.03 -19.49 21.19
N PRO A 95 8.65 -18.32 21.73
CA PRO A 95 8.86 -17.03 21.07
C PRO A 95 10.23 -16.37 21.28
N MET A 96 10.88 -16.55 22.45
CA MET A 96 12.06 -15.75 22.87
C MET A 96 12.91 -16.46 23.95
N ASN A 97 13.51 -17.61 23.60
CA ASN A 97 14.32 -18.48 24.48
C ASN A 97 13.56 -19.07 25.70
N ASP A 98 12.24 -18.93 25.72
CA ASP A 98 11.27 -19.33 26.75
C ASP A 98 10.31 -20.43 26.23
N ALA A 99 9.31 -20.83 27.03
CA ALA A 99 8.34 -21.88 26.71
C ALA A 99 6.88 -21.54 27.09
N PHE A 100 5.90 -21.99 26.31
CA PHE A 100 4.46 -21.97 26.63
C PHE A 100 3.97 -23.26 27.32
N TYR A 101 4.90 -24.08 27.81
CA TYR A 101 4.70 -25.41 28.37
C TYR A 101 5.74 -25.66 29.47
N ALA A 102 5.60 -26.75 30.23
CA ALA A 102 6.56 -27.10 31.28
C ALA A 102 7.83 -27.70 30.64
N SER A 103 8.98 -27.05 30.83
CA SER A 103 10.25 -27.42 30.22
C SER A 103 11.38 -27.50 31.25
N ASP A 104 12.21 -28.54 31.14
CA ASP A 104 13.47 -28.68 31.87
C ASP A 104 14.58 -27.79 31.26
N TYR A 105 14.34 -27.27 30.05
CA TYR A 105 15.31 -26.54 29.23
C TYR A 105 14.99 -25.04 29.06
N ALA A 106 13.80 -24.57 29.42
CA ALA A 106 13.39 -23.17 29.27
C ALA A 106 12.36 -22.73 30.32
N PRO A 107 12.43 -21.47 30.81
CA PRO A 107 11.43 -20.93 31.73
C PRO A 107 10.11 -20.64 31.00
N TYR A 108 9.00 -20.66 31.74
CA TYR A 108 7.70 -20.20 31.24
C TYR A 108 7.78 -18.78 30.66
N SER A 109 7.13 -18.57 29.52
CA SER A 109 7.18 -17.31 28.78
C SER A 109 6.50 -16.17 29.53
N LYS A 110 7.17 -15.02 29.56
CA LYS A 110 6.57 -13.73 29.96
C LYS A 110 5.34 -13.36 29.13
N TYR A 111 5.22 -13.85 27.89
CA TYR A 111 4.04 -13.64 27.05
C TYR A 111 2.88 -14.57 27.43
N PHE A 112 3.12 -15.64 28.19
CA PHE A 112 2.07 -16.53 28.69
C PHE A 112 1.53 -16.05 30.05
N THR A 113 2.41 -15.76 31.01
CA THR A 113 2.03 -15.50 32.42
C THR A 113 2.38 -14.09 32.92
N GLY A 114 2.93 -13.23 32.06
CA GLY A 114 3.23 -11.83 32.36
C GLY A 114 4.58 -11.61 33.06
N SER A 115 5.21 -12.69 33.56
CA SER A 115 6.55 -12.71 34.16
C SER A 115 7.28 -13.98 33.72
N GLU A 116 8.52 -13.86 33.26
CA GLU A 116 9.30 -15.03 32.85
C GLU A 116 9.55 -15.97 34.04
N GLY A 117 9.36 -17.28 33.83
CA GLY A 117 9.48 -18.31 34.86
C GLY A 117 8.27 -18.45 35.80
N ALA A 118 7.23 -17.61 35.68
CA ALA A 118 6.02 -17.76 36.48
C ALA A 118 5.14 -18.90 35.94
N ASP A 119 4.93 -19.92 36.76
CA ASP A 119 4.09 -21.10 36.46
C ASP A 119 2.59 -20.75 36.40
N PRO A 120 1.87 -21.09 35.31
CA PRO A 120 0.42 -20.91 35.21
C PRO A 120 -0.38 -21.84 36.15
N GLY A 121 0.23 -22.91 36.68
CA GLY A 121 -0.40 -23.89 37.57
C GLY A 121 -1.22 -24.98 36.85
N TRP A 122 -1.09 -25.10 35.54
CA TRP A 122 -1.72 -26.14 34.71
C TRP A 122 -0.96 -26.32 33.39
N ASP A 123 -0.94 -27.54 32.85
CA ASP A 123 -0.42 -27.77 31.50
C ASP A 123 -1.41 -27.23 30.45
N ALA A 124 -1.00 -26.18 29.75
CA ALA A 124 -1.76 -25.57 28.68
C ALA A 124 -1.50 -26.18 27.30
N LEU A 125 -0.28 -26.66 27.02
CA LEU A 125 0.07 -27.17 25.70
C LEU A 125 -0.63 -28.50 25.43
N SER A 126 -0.59 -29.44 26.38
CA SER A 126 -1.34 -30.70 26.30
C SER A 126 -2.83 -30.45 26.08
N TRP A 127 -3.43 -29.53 26.84
CA TRP A 127 -4.86 -29.21 26.67
C TRP A 127 -5.19 -28.50 25.35
N MET A 128 -4.29 -27.65 24.84
CA MET A 128 -4.47 -26.98 23.55
C MET A 128 -4.43 -27.98 22.38
N ILE A 129 -3.50 -28.93 22.44
CA ILE A 129 -3.38 -30.04 21.47
C ILE A 129 -4.64 -30.93 21.54
N ASP A 130 -4.98 -31.45 22.74
CA ASP A 130 -6.21 -32.23 22.99
C ASP A 130 -7.45 -31.58 22.35
N TYR A 131 -7.58 -30.25 22.52
CA TYR A 131 -8.72 -29.50 22.02
C TYR A 131 -8.66 -29.27 20.49
N ALA A 132 -7.48 -28.98 19.93
CA ALA A 132 -7.29 -28.84 18.49
C ALA A 132 -7.62 -30.16 17.76
N HIS A 133 -7.10 -31.29 18.25
CA HIS A 133 -7.40 -32.63 17.74
C HIS A 133 -8.88 -32.99 17.83
N GLN A 134 -9.53 -32.75 18.99
CA GLN A 134 -10.98 -32.90 19.15
C GLN A 134 -11.80 -32.03 18.20
N GLN A 135 -11.20 -30.97 17.65
CA GLN A 135 -11.80 -30.10 16.65
C GLN A 135 -11.39 -30.42 15.20
N GLY A 136 -10.50 -31.40 14.96
CA GLY A 136 -10.02 -31.76 13.63
C GLY A 136 -8.98 -30.79 13.06
N ILE A 137 -8.17 -30.18 13.92
CA ILE A 137 -7.10 -29.24 13.55
C ILE A 137 -5.74 -29.83 13.94
N GLU A 138 -4.82 -29.96 12.97
CA GLU A 138 -3.42 -30.34 13.19
C GLU A 138 -2.68 -29.21 13.96
N PHE A 139 -1.92 -29.55 15.00
CA PHE A 139 -1.18 -28.63 15.86
C PHE A 139 0.33 -28.70 15.57
N HIS A 140 0.84 -27.74 14.80
CA HIS A 140 2.26 -27.60 14.54
C HIS A 140 2.89 -26.67 15.57
N ALA A 141 3.76 -27.22 16.43
CA ALA A 141 4.51 -26.48 17.43
C ALA A 141 5.60 -25.63 16.76
N TRP A 142 5.43 -24.31 16.77
CA TRP A 142 6.39 -23.34 16.24
C TRP A 142 7.36 -22.86 17.32
N LEU A 143 8.65 -23.05 17.04
CA LEU A 143 9.75 -22.54 17.84
C LEU A 143 10.54 -21.49 17.07
N ASN A 144 10.99 -20.46 17.77
CA ASN A 144 12.15 -19.70 17.33
C ASN A 144 13.43 -20.35 17.90
N PRO A 145 14.37 -20.83 17.07
CA PRO A 145 15.53 -21.60 17.56
C PRO A 145 16.55 -20.75 18.32
N TYR A 146 16.91 -19.54 17.83
CA TYR A 146 18.06 -18.79 18.35
C TYR A 146 17.73 -17.49 19.09
N ARG A 147 16.54 -16.89 18.94
CA ARG A 147 16.23 -15.54 19.46
C ARG A 147 16.27 -15.48 21.00
N VAL A 148 17.09 -14.55 21.51
CA VAL A 148 17.15 -14.19 22.94
C VAL A 148 16.50 -12.82 23.19
N ALA A 149 16.71 -11.83 22.31
CA ALA A 149 16.17 -10.48 22.48
C ALA A 149 16.11 -9.66 21.19
N ASN A 150 15.30 -8.60 21.23
CA ASN A 150 15.60 -7.33 20.57
C ASN A 150 15.63 -6.26 21.68
N SER A 151 16.77 -5.62 21.95
CA SER A 151 16.92 -4.71 23.11
C SER A 151 17.93 -3.58 22.87
N SER A 152 17.65 -2.40 23.43
CA SER A 152 18.61 -1.28 23.52
C SER A 152 19.46 -1.30 24.80
N MET A 153 19.19 -2.23 25.72
CA MET A 153 20.11 -2.55 26.82
C MET A 153 21.33 -3.28 26.29
N SER A 154 22.50 -3.12 26.93
CA SER A 154 23.67 -3.95 26.63
C SER A 154 23.38 -5.44 26.92
N LYS A 155 24.10 -6.34 26.24
CA LYS A 155 23.96 -7.80 26.39
C LYS A 155 23.98 -8.22 27.87
N GLU A 156 24.97 -7.76 28.63
CA GLU A 156 25.09 -8.04 30.06
C GLU A 156 23.90 -7.51 30.88
N THR A 157 23.44 -6.28 30.62
CA THR A 157 22.29 -5.72 31.34
C THR A 157 21.00 -6.46 30.99
N TYR A 158 20.77 -6.81 29.72
CA TYR A 158 19.59 -7.57 29.31
C TYR A 158 19.56 -8.99 29.89
N LEU A 159 20.65 -9.75 29.75
CA LEU A 159 20.71 -11.13 30.27
C LEU A 159 20.51 -11.19 31.78
N ASN A 160 20.95 -10.17 32.53
CA ASN A 160 20.66 -10.07 33.96
C ASN A 160 19.15 -9.93 34.28
N THR A 161 18.30 -9.42 33.36
CA THR A 161 16.84 -9.31 33.57
C THR A 161 16.09 -10.63 33.43
N LEU A 162 16.65 -11.63 32.73
CA LEU A 162 15.97 -12.89 32.43
C LEU A 162 15.80 -13.78 33.68
N HIS A 163 14.93 -14.78 33.61
CA HIS A 163 14.77 -15.77 34.66
C HIS A 163 16.09 -16.54 34.92
N GLN A 164 16.36 -16.95 36.16
CA GLN A 164 17.61 -17.62 36.55
C GLN A 164 17.85 -18.94 35.78
N ASP A 165 16.77 -19.57 35.34
CA ASP A 165 16.75 -20.84 34.62
C ASP A 165 16.68 -20.65 33.08
N ASN A 166 16.79 -19.40 32.61
CA ASN A 166 16.92 -19.08 31.18
C ASN A 166 18.33 -19.48 30.67
N PHE A 167 18.38 -20.29 29.60
CA PHE A 167 19.64 -20.81 29.04
C PHE A 167 20.61 -19.70 28.61
N ALA A 168 20.12 -18.60 28.02
CA ALA A 168 20.97 -17.47 27.63
C ALA A 168 21.54 -16.70 28.83
N LYS A 169 20.85 -16.70 29.98
CA LYS A 169 21.36 -16.11 31.24
C LYS A 169 22.38 -17.01 31.92
N GLN A 170 22.18 -18.32 31.89
CA GLN A 170 23.15 -19.30 32.41
C GLN A 170 24.44 -19.33 31.58
N ASN A 171 24.34 -19.08 30.27
CA ASN A 171 25.45 -19.18 29.32
C ASN A 171 25.66 -17.85 28.53
N PRO A 172 26.06 -16.75 29.19
CA PRO A 172 26.16 -15.43 28.53
C PRO A 172 27.23 -15.35 27.43
N ASP A 173 28.25 -16.21 27.50
CA ASP A 173 29.29 -16.38 26.47
C ASP A 173 28.81 -17.17 25.23
N TYR A 174 27.57 -17.65 25.24
CA TYR A 174 26.91 -18.30 24.10
C TYR A 174 25.95 -17.35 23.37
N VAL A 175 25.83 -16.10 23.82
CA VAL A 175 24.93 -15.08 23.24
C VAL A 175 25.75 -14.10 22.41
N VAL A 176 25.35 -13.85 21.16
CA VAL A 176 26.01 -12.91 20.22
C VAL A 176 25.05 -11.82 19.76
N ALA A 177 25.60 -10.67 19.36
CA ALA A 177 24.85 -9.52 18.87
C ALA A 177 24.84 -9.45 17.34
N GLY A 178 23.66 -9.31 16.73
CA GLY A 178 23.58 -8.74 15.38
C GLY A 178 23.83 -7.22 15.41
N LYS A 179 23.94 -6.61 14.22
CA LYS A 179 24.13 -5.17 14.13
C LYS A 179 22.87 -4.44 14.64
N PRO A 180 23.00 -3.33 15.39
CA PRO A 180 21.86 -2.58 15.87
C PRO A 180 21.14 -1.88 14.73
N ASN A 181 19.86 -1.55 14.92
CA ASN A 181 19.15 -0.60 14.06
C ASN A 181 19.48 0.87 14.44
N ASP A 182 18.96 1.83 13.68
CA ASP A 182 19.20 3.27 13.90
C ASP A 182 18.72 3.79 15.27
N SER A 183 17.85 3.04 15.95
CA SER A 183 17.39 3.32 17.32
C SER A 183 18.28 2.68 18.41
N GLY A 184 19.41 2.08 18.04
CA GLY A 184 20.33 1.42 18.96
C GLY A 184 19.82 0.10 19.53
N VAL A 185 18.80 -0.52 18.92
CA VAL A 185 18.25 -1.81 19.35
C VAL A 185 19.05 -2.94 18.71
N TYR A 186 19.70 -3.75 19.53
CA TYR A 186 20.46 -4.94 19.14
C TYR A 186 19.56 -6.18 19.14
N PRO A 187 19.57 -6.99 18.06
CA PRO A 187 19.08 -8.36 18.13
C PRO A 187 20.13 -9.24 18.83
N TYR A 188 19.75 -9.90 19.92
CA TYR A 188 20.58 -10.89 20.61
C TYR A 188 20.08 -12.30 20.29
N ILE A 189 21.00 -13.18 19.90
CA ILE A 189 20.72 -14.60 19.60
C ILE A 189 21.71 -15.52 20.31
N LEU A 190 21.34 -16.78 20.49
CA LEU A 190 22.30 -17.85 20.77
C LEU A 190 23.18 -18.07 19.54
N ASP A 191 24.49 -18.21 19.74
CA ASP A 191 25.48 -18.41 18.68
C ASP A 191 25.27 -19.77 17.98
N PRO A 192 24.83 -19.80 16.70
CA PRO A 192 24.60 -21.05 15.97
C PRO A 192 25.87 -21.90 15.78
N GLY A 193 27.06 -21.29 15.90
CA GLY A 193 28.35 -21.97 15.75
C GLY A 193 28.77 -22.80 16.96
N ARG A 194 28.05 -22.75 18.08
CA ARG A 194 28.38 -23.49 19.30
C ARG A 194 27.72 -24.86 19.35
N PRO A 195 28.48 -25.96 19.47
CA PRO A 195 27.91 -27.31 19.65
C PRO A 195 26.92 -27.41 20.82
N GLU A 196 27.14 -26.64 21.89
CA GLU A 196 26.26 -26.61 23.07
C GLU A 196 24.88 -25.99 22.73
N VAL A 197 24.86 -24.94 21.90
CA VAL A 197 23.62 -24.30 21.41
C VAL A 197 22.87 -25.23 20.45
N LYS A 198 23.58 -25.90 19.53
CA LYS A 198 22.99 -26.88 18.62
C LYS A 198 22.33 -28.04 19.37
N THR A 199 23.01 -28.56 20.40
CA THR A 199 22.52 -29.64 21.26
C THR A 199 21.27 -29.17 22.03
N TYR A 200 21.33 -28.00 22.65
CA TYR A 200 20.22 -27.39 23.38
C TYR A 200 18.93 -27.24 22.53
N ILE A 201 19.06 -26.79 21.27
CA ILE A 201 17.89 -26.63 20.38
C ILE A 201 17.28 -27.99 20.02
N ARG A 202 18.11 -29.02 19.76
CA ARG A 202 17.65 -30.39 19.49
C ARG A 202 16.99 -31.03 20.71
N ASP A 203 17.54 -30.80 21.89
CA ASP A 203 16.99 -31.28 23.16
C ASP A 203 15.59 -30.69 23.44
N VAL A 204 15.40 -29.38 23.25
CA VAL A 204 14.08 -28.70 23.33
C VAL A 204 13.06 -29.28 22.34
N VAL A 205 13.49 -29.67 21.13
CA VAL A 205 12.58 -30.29 20.15
C VAL A 205 12.19 -31.72 20.55
N LYS A 206 13.12 -32.52 21.07
CA LYS A 206 12.81 -33.86 21.59
C LYS A 206 11.91 -33.80 22.82
N GLU A 207 12.17 -32.88 23.75
CA GLU A 207 11.31 -32.61 24.90
C GLU A 207 9.84 -32.35 24.49
N LEU A 208 9.61 -31.61 23.41
CA LEU A 208 8.27 -31.38 22.90
C LEU A 208 7.62 -32.67 22.39
N MET A 209 8.31 -33.48 21.60
CA MET A 209 7.76 -34.73 21.05
C MET A 209 7.58 -35.82 22.12
N ASP A 210 8.50 -35.91 23.08
CA ASP A 210 8.45 -36.91 24.15
C ASP A 210 7.32 -36.64 25.17
N ASN A 211 6.88 -35.39 25.31
CA ASN A 211 5.84 -34.98 26.27
C ASN A 211 4.48 -34.59 25.63
N TYR A 212 4.44 -34.23 24.35
CA TYR A 212 3.25 -33.66 23.70
C TYR A 212 2.97 -34.28 22.31
N ASP A 213 1.70 -34.58 22.05
CA ASP A 213 1.22 -35.23 20.81
C ASP A 213 1.09 -34.22 19.65
N VAL A 214 2.20 -33.60 19.26
CA VAL A 214 2.26 -32.56 18.22
C VAL A 214 2.30 -33.16 16.82
N ASP A 215 1.42 -32.71 15.91
CA ASP A 215 1.41 -33.17 14.51
C ASP A 215 2.67 -32.72 13.74
N GLY A 216 3.31 -31.63 14.20
CA GLY A 216 4.57 -31.19 13.60
C GLY A 216 5.39 -30.21 14.43
N ILE A 217 6.67 -30.12 14.05
CA ILE A 217 7.66 -29.14 14.50
C ILE A 217 7.86 -28.11 13.38
N HIS A 218 7.90 -26.83 13.74
CA HIS A 218 8.04 -25.72 12.80
C HIS A 218 9.07 -24.68 13.26
N PHE A 219 9.99 -24.27 12.40
CA PHE A 219 10.82 -23.07 12.63
C PHE A 219 10.41 -21.93 11.68
N ASP A 220 10.51 -20.69 12.18
CA ASP A 220 10.34 -19.48 11.38
C ASP A 220 11.63 -19.11 10.61
N ASP A 221 11.65 -17.91 10.02
CA ASP A 221 12.71 -17.38 9.19
C ASP A 221 13.96 -16.93 9.96
N TYR A 222 13.97 -16.97 11.29
CA TYR A 222 14.99 -16.29 12.09
C TYR A 222 16.20 -17.17 12.42
N PHE A 223 17.18 -17.13 11.53
CA PHE A 223 18.50 -17.73 11.68
C PHE A 223 19.51 -16.72 12.26
N TYR A 224 20.51 -16.28 11.50
CA TYR A 224 21.25 -15.06 11.87
C TYR A 224 20.38 -13.80 11.63
N PRO A 225 20.64 -12.67 12.32
CA PRO A 225 19.76 -11.51 12.27
C PRO A 225 19.75 -10.82 10.91
N TYR A 226 18.60 -10.29 10.47
CA TYR A 226 18.45 -9.57 9.20
C TYR A 226 19.36 -8.34 9.04
N SER A 227 19.78 -7.69 10.13
CA SER A 227 20.78 -6.61 10.12
C SER A 227 22.22 -7.12 9.89
N GLY A 228 22.40 -8.43 9.80
CA GLY A 228 23.69 -9.12 9.82
C GLY A 228 24.33 -9.11 11.21
N ILE A 229 25.58 -9.57 11.25
CA ILE A 229 26.41 -9.67 12.45
C ILE A 229 27.79 -9.06 12.16
N TYR A 230 28.52 -8.67 13.21
CA TYR A 230 29.93 -8.30 13.07
C TYR A 230 30.81 -9.53 13.29
N ASP A 231 31.80 -9.73 12.42
CA ASP A 231 32.74 -10.86 12.47
C ASP A 231 33.56 -10.96 13.76
N ALA A 232 33.54 -9.93 14.62
CA ALA A 232 34.11 -9.96 15.97
C ALA A 232 33.27 -10.77 16.97
N GLU A 233 31.94 -10.81 16.79
CA GLU A 233 30.99 -11.44 17.74
C GLU A 233 31.12 -12.96 17.75
N ASP A 234 31.23 -13.58 16.57
CA ASP A 234 31.45 -15.03 16.41
C ASP A 234 32.93 -15.41 16.16
N GLN A 235 33.87 -14.48 16.31
CA GLN A 235 35.29 -14.70 16.00
C GLN A 235 35.90 -15.86 16.76
N THR A 236 35.58 -15.97 18.05
CA THR A 236 36.11 -17.02 18.94
C THR A 236 35.53 -18.38 18.55
N THR A 237 34.23 -18.45 18.32
CA THR A 237 33.50 -19.65 17.91
C THR A 237 33.95 -20.14 16.54
N TYR A 238 34.09 -19.24 15.57
CA TYR A 238 34.65 -19.53 14.24
C TYR A 238 36.08 -20.08 14.31
N ASN A 239 36.95 -19.49 15.13
CA ASN A 239 38.32 -19.96 15.28
C ASN A 239 38.42 -21.32 16.00
N LEU A 240 37.42 -21.69 16.81
CA LEU A 240 37.41 -22.92 17.60
C LEU A 240 36.72 -24.09 16.89
N TYR A 241 35.69 -23.83 16.08
CA TYR A 241 34.82 -24.85 15.49
C TYR A 241 34.71 -24.78 13.95
N ASN A 242 35.68 -24.18 13.25
CA ASN A 242 35.80 -24.26 11.78
C ASN A 242 36.86 -25.28 11.33
N GLU A 243 36.71 -26.54 11.77
CA GLU A 243 37.67 -27.61 11.50
C GLU A 243 37.89 -27.87 9.99
N ASN A 244 36.85 -27.62 9.18
CA ASN A 244 36.86 -27.79 7.73
C ASN A 244 37.46 -26.60 6.95
N ASN A 245 37.96 -25.55 7.62
CA ASN A 245 38.51 -24.34 7.00
C ASN A 245 37.57 -23.67 5.97
N LEU A 246 36.26 -23.71 6.22
CA LEU A 246 35.24 -23.05 5.40
C LEU A 246 35.42 -21.53 5.42
N SER A 247 34.90 -20.81 4.41
CA SER A 247 34.74 -19.35 4.56
C SER A 247 33.77 -19.05 5.70
N ARG A 248 33.86 -17.89 6.35
CA ARG A 248 32.94 -17.56 7.46
C ARG A 248 31.46 -17.59 7.03
N ALA A 249 31.15 -17.20 5.79
CA ALA A 249 29.79 -17.26 5.28
C ALA A 249 29.29 -18.71 5.10
N ASP A 250 30.16 -19.62 4.66
CA ASP A 250 29.84 -21.04 4.51
C ASP A 250 29.80 -21.77 5.86
N TRP A 251 30.65 -21.39 6.80
CA TRP A 251 30.62 -21.86 8.18
C TRP A 251 29.33 -21.45 8.89
N ARG A 252 28.90 -20.18 8.77
CA ARG A 252 27.59 -19.71 9.29
C ARG A 252 26.43 -20.51 8.67
N ARG A 253 26.45 -20.77 7.36
CA ARG A 253 25.45 -21.63 6.69
C ARG A 253 25.48 -23.07 7.21
N GLU A 254 26.64 -23.71 7.27
CA GLU A 254 26.71 -25.11 7.70
C GLU A 254 26.35 -25.29 9.19
N ASN A 255 26.54 -24.27 10.02
CA ASN A 255 26.04 -24.30 11.40
C ASN A 255 24.51 -24.26 11.52
N VAL A 256 23.82 -23.59 10.61
CA VAL A 256 22.36 -23.68 10.49
C VAL A 256 21.96 -25.03 9.93
N ASN A 257 22.58 -25.46 8.82
CA ASN A 257 22.35 -26.76 8.17
C ASN A 257 22.43 -27.93 9.17
N ASP A 258 23.42 -27.90 10.06
CA ASP A 258 23.67 -28.93 11.07
C ASP A 258 22.55 -29.04 12.11
N VAL A 259 21.90 -27.93 12.47
CA VAL A 259 20.70 -27.94 13.32
C VAL A 259 19.49 -28.46 12.55
N VAL A 260 19.27 -28.01 11.31
CA VAL A 260 18.14 -28.47 10.48
C VAL A 260 18.22 -29.98 10.23
N ARG A 261 19.37 -30.46 9.74
CA ARG A 261 19.68 -31.90 9.57
C ARG A 261 19.53 -32.67 10.87
N GLY A 262 20.03 -32.13 11.99
CA GLY A 262 19.98 -32.76 13.29
C GLY A 262 18.55 -32.92 13.85
N VAL A 263 17.72 -31.89 13.69
CA VAL A 263 16.30 -31.96 14.08
C VAL A 263 15.53 -32.95 13.21
N MET A 264 15.76 -32.98 11.89
CA MET A 264 15.15 -33.98 11.01
C MET A 264 15.53 -35.42 11.42
N GLN A 265 16.78 -35.65 11.80
CA GLN A 265 17.23 -36.95 12.34
C GLN A 265 16.51 -37.33 13.64
N ASP A 266 16.36 -36.39 14.58
CA ASP A 266 15.66 -36.63 15.85
C ASP A 266 14.17 -36.92 15.65
N VAL A 267 13.49 -36.16 14.77
CA VAL A 267 12.08 -36.36 14.40
C VAL A 267 11.87 -37.70 13.69
N THR A 268 12.78 -38.08 12.77
CA THR A 268 12.73 -39.38 12.08
C THR A 268 12.89 -40.53 13.08
N ALA A 269 13.89 -40.45 13.97
CA ALA A 269 14.12 -41.47 14.98
C ALA A 269 12.97 -41.58 16.00
N TYR A 270 12.34 -40.46 16.37
CA TYR A 270 11.14 -40.44 17.21
C TYR A 270 9.95 -41.15 16.53
N ASN A 271 9.69 -40.83 15.25
CA ASN A 271 8.62 -41.44 14.46
C ASN A 271 8.82 -42.96 14.31
N GLU A 272 10.03 -43.40 13.98
CA GLU A 272 10.40 -44.82 13.90
C GLU A 272 10.26 -45.55 15.25
N ALA A 273 10.68 -44.92 16.35
CA ALA A 273 10.68 -45.54 17.68
C ALA A 273 9.27 -45.66 18.29
N ASN A 274 8.39 -44.69 18.04
CA ASN A 274 7.07 -44.58 18.65
C ASN A 274 5.90 -44.96 17.71
N ASN A 275 6.17 -45.24 16.43
CA ASN A 275 5.16 -45.40 15.37
C ASN A 275 4.27 -44.13 15.27
N GLN A 276 4.92 -42.97 15.24
CA GLN A 276 4.29 -41.65 15.10
C GLN A 276 4.63 -41.03 13.73
N MET A 277 3.98 -39.91 13.37
CA MET A 277 4.17 -39.24 12.06
C MET A 277 4.36 -37.72 12.20
N VAL A 278 5.06 -37.28 13.24
CA VAL A 278 5.39 -35.87 13.49
C VAL A 278 6.17 -35.31 12.30
N ARG A 279 5.67 -34.25 11.66
CA ARG A 279 6.32 -33.63 10.48
C ARG A 279 7.23 -32.48 10.89
N PHE A 280 8.40 -32.37 10.28
CA PHE A 280 9.31 -31.22 10.46
C PHE A 280 9.32 -30.31 9.23
N GLY A 281 9.19 -29.00 9.45
CA GLY A 281 9.29 -28.02 8.36
C GLY A 281 9.74 -26.65 8.81
N ILE A 282 10.10 -25.81 7.84
CA ILE A 282 10.67 -24.48 8.08
C ILE A 282 10.01 -23.45 7.15
N SER A 283 9.77 -22.25 7.67
CA SER A 283 9.24 -21.10 6.95
C SER A 283 10.33 -20.04 6.71
N PRO A 284 11.21 -20.22 5.70
CA PRO A 284 12.28 -19.25 5.42
C PRO A 284 11.76 -18.01 4.69
N PHE A 285 12.54 -16.93 4.72
CA PHE A 285 12.33 -15.78 3.83
C PHE A 285 12.24 -16.24 2.35
N GLY A 286 11.25 -15.72 1.61
CA GLY A 286 10.85 -16.27 0.31
C GLY A 286 11.88 -16.23 -0.83
N ILE A 287 12.99 -15.50 -0.69
CA ILE A 287 14.07 -15.46 -1.68
C ILE A 287 15.34 -16.12 -1.10
N TRP A 288 15.71 -17.28 -1.62
CA TRP A 288 16.99 -17.93 -1.30
C TRP A 288 18.17 -17.15 -1.90
N LYS A 289 18.16 -16.99 -3.23
CA LYS A 289 19.07 -16.15 -4.02
C LYS A 289 18.34 -15.51 -5.20
N ASN A 290 18.86 -14.37 -5.65
CA ASN A 290 18.49 -13.70 -6.90
C ASN A 290 19.27 -14.34 -8.07
N LYS A 291 18.63 -14.47 -9.24
CA LYS A 291 19.25 -14.94 -10.50
C LYS A 291 20.46 -14.11 -10.94
N SER A 292 20.51 -12.84 -10.52
CA SER A 292 21.63 -11.90 -10.72
C SER A 292 22.83 -12.14 -9.79
N SER A 293 22.65 -12.92 -8.71
CA SER A 293 23.72 -13.32 -7.77
C SER A 293 24.17 -14.77 -7.95
N ASP A 294 23.30 -15.63 -8.46
CA ASP A 294 23.55 -17.04 -8.76
C ASP A 294 22.58 -17.47 -9.87
N PRO A 295 23.02 -18.04 -11.02
CA PRO A 295 22.13 -18.44 -12.10
C PRO A 295 21.05 -19.46 -11.72
N ALA A 296 21.20 -20.19 -10.59
CA ALA A 296 20.19 -21.08 -10.05
C ALA A 296 19.16 -20.38 -9.13
N GLY A 297 19.27 -19.06 -8.92
CA GLY A 297 18.34 -18.26 -8.13
C GLY A 297 17.05 -17.87 -8.87
N SER A 298 16.12 -17.28 -8.12
CA SER A 298 14.80 -16.85 -8.61
C SER A 298 14.89 -15.55 -9.44
N GLU A 299 13.90 -15.29 -10.32
CA GLU A 299 13.85 -14.07 -11.15
C GLU A 299 13.42 -12.84 -10.31
N THR A 300 14.29 -12.46 -9.38
CA THR A 300 14.07 -11.46 -8.34
C THR A 300 15.32 -10.60 -8.15
N ASN A 301 15.16 -9.44 -7.52
CA ASN A 301 16.23 -8.49 -7.18
C ASN A 301 16.13 -8.03 -5.70
N GLY A 302 15.61 -8.91 -4.83
CA GLY A 302 15.38 -8.62 -3.42
C GLY A 302 16.59 -8.90 -2.52
N MET A 303 16.34 -8.87 -1.20
CA MET A 303 17.24 -9.43 -0.19
C MET A 303 17.26 -10.97 -0.29
N GLN A 304 18.33 -11.63 0.17
CA GLN A 304 18.59 -13.05 -0.08
C GLN A 304 18.90 -13.79 1.23
N SER A 305 18.11 -14.82 1.58
CA SER A 305 18.25 -15.57 2.84
C SER A 305 19.62 -16.23 2.99
N TYR A 306 20.18 -16.71 1.87
CA TYR A 306 21.48 -17.39 1.79
C TYR A 306 22.65 -16.53 2.28
N SER A 307 22.58 -15.20 2.13
CA SER A 307 23.65 -14.27 2.45
C SER A 307 23.34 -13.32 3.61
N ALA A 308 22.07 -12.93 3.80
CA ALA A 308 21.66 -12.06 4.90
C ALA A 308 21.54 -12.81 6.23
N GLN A 309 20.96 -14.02 6.19
CA GLN A 309 20.62 -14.82 7.38
C GLN A 309 21.43 -16.13 7.47
N TYR A 310 22.21 -16.43 6.43
CA TYR A 310 22.91 -17.71 6.25
C TYR A 310 21.97 -18.93 6.23
N ALA A 311 20.75 -18.74 5.72
CA ALA A 311 19.74 -19.77 5.54
C ALA A 311 19.83 -20.38 4.13
N ASP A 312 20.45 -21.56 4.03
CA ASP A 312 20.65 -22.27 2.76
C ASP A 312 19.45 -23.17 2.37
N SER A 313 18.27 -22.55 2.32
CA SER A 313 16.97 -23.23 2.24
C SER A 313 16.81 -24.17 1.05
N LYS A 314 17.50 -23.91 -0.08
CA LYS A 314 17.52 -24.82 -1.24
C LYS A 314 18.20 -26.15 -0.91
N LYS A 315 19.32 -26.12 -0.19
CA LYS A 315 20.06 -27.31 0.24
C LYS A 315 19.23 -28.18 1.19
N TRP A 316 18.43 -27.57 2.08
CA TRP A 316 17.56 -28.33 3.00
C TRP A 316 16.47 -29.12 2.27
N VAL A 317 16.01 -28.60 1.12
CA VAL A 317 15.06 -29.28 0.23
C VAL A 317 15.75 -30.36 -0.60
N GLU A 318 16.87 -30.04 -1.25
CA GLU A 318 17.61 -30.99 -2.12
C GLU A 318 18.21 -32.18 -1.37
N GLU A 319 18.57 -32.02 -0.09
CA GLU A 319 19.11 -33.08 0.76
C GLU A 319 18.03 -33.79 1.61
N GLY A 320 16.74 -33.44 1.44
CA GLY A 320 15.63 -34.08 2.15
C GLY A 320 15.62 -33.86 3.68
N TRP A 321 16.15 -32.75 4.17
CA TRP A 321 16.26 -32.45 5.61
C TRP A 321 14.97 -31.86 6.22
N LEU A 322 13.84 -31.99 5.52
CA LEU A 322 12.53 -31.46 5.90
C LEU A 322 11.44 -32.40 5.37
N HIS A 323 10.30 -32.46 6.06
CA HIS A 323 9.07 -33.04 5.50
C HIS A 323 8.33 -32.01 4.62
N TYR A 324 8.40 -30.72 4.97
CA TYR A 324 7.82 -29.64 4.18
C TYR A 324 8.66 -28.35 4.26
N ILE A 325 8.63 -27.55 3.19
CA ILE A 325 9.20 -26.20 3.14
C ILE A 325 8.07 -25.18 2.95
N ASN A 326 8.14 -24.07 3.67
CA ASN A 326 7.06 -23.09 3.74
C ASN A 326 7.50 -21.64 3.44
N PRO A 327 8.05 -21.35 2.24
CA PRO A 327 8.63 -20.05 1.93
C PRO A 327 7.65 -18.89 2.12
N GLN A 328 8.13 -17.82 2.76
CA GLN A 328 7.39 -16.60 3.03
C GLN A 328 7.32 -15.71 1.79
N VAL A 329 6.35 -15.96 0.91
CA VAL A 329 6.10 -15.19 -0.31
C VAL A 329 5.15 -14.03 -0.01
N TYR A 330 5.64 -13.08 0.80
CA TYR A 330 4.83 -11.98 1.34
C TYR A 330 4.76 -10.77 0.39
N TRP A 331 4.61 -11.03 -0.91
CA TRP A 331 4.51 -10.05 -1.99
C TRP A 331 3.26 -10.27 -2.85
N ASN A 332 2.90 -9.29 -3.66
CA ASN A 332 1.82 -9.42 -4.64
C ASN A 332 2.34 -9.83 -6.03
N MET A 333 1.43 -10.26 -6.91
CA MET A 333 1.75 -10.70 -8.28
C MET A 333 2.53 -9.66 -9.10
N SER A 334 2.38 -8.37 -8.80
CA SER A 334 3.01 -7.25 -9.51
C SER A 334 4.23 -6.63 -8.80
N HIS A 335 4.80 -7.29 -7.78
CA HIS A 335 5.83 -6.68 -6.93
C HIS A 335 7.21 -6.61 -7.61
N SER A 336 7.66 -5.39 -7.95
CA SER A 336 8.81 -5.14 -8.85
C SER A 336 10.15 -5.83 -8.49
N LEU A 337 10.46 -6.01 -7.21
CA LEU A 337 11.70 -6.69 -6.78
C LEU A 337 11.54 -8.20 -6.55
N ALA A 338 10.31 -8.68 -6.40
CA ALA A 338 10.00 -10.07 -6.07
C ALA A 338 8.56 -10.42 -6.48
N PRO A 339 8.27 -10.59 -7.78
CA PRO A 339 6.92 -10.94 -8.23
C PRO A 339 6.50 -12.30 -7.67
N TYR A 340 5.26 -12.41 -7.18
CA TYR A 340 4.79 -13.63 -6.51
C TYR A 340 4.89 -14.87 -7.42
N ASP A 341 4.54 -14.73 -8.71
CA ASP A 341 4.62 -15.80 -9.70
C ASP A 341 6.06 -16.35 -9.83
N LYS A 342 7.04 -15.45 -9.96
CA LYS A 342 8.47 -15.78 -10.12
C LYS A 342 9.09 -16.44 -8.89
N VAL A 343 8.61 -16.09 -7.71
CA VAL A 343 9.05 -16.73 -6.47
C VAL A 343 8.41 -18.11 -6.33
N VAL A 344 7.10 -18.23 -6.56
CA VAL A 344 6.38 -19.51 -6.42
C VAL A 344 6.81 -20.54 -7.46
N SER A 345 6.95 -20.16 -8.73
CA SER A 345 7.39 -21.11 -9.78
C SER A 345 8.77 -21.68 -9.47
N TRP A 346 9.70 -20.83 -9.00
CA TRP A 346 11.04 -21.26 -8.61
C TRP A 346 11.02 -22.22 -7.41
N TRP A 347 10.16 -21.99 -6.41
CA TRP A 347 10.02 -22.94 -5.30
C TRP A 347 9.39 -24.27 -5.71
N ALA A 348 8.42 -24.25 -6.63
CA ALA A 348 7.86 -25.48 -7.20
C ALA A 348 8.95 -26.27 -7.95
N ASP A 349 9.76 -25.60 -8.78
CA ASP A 349 10.91 -26.22 -9.47
C ASP A 349 11.95 -26.81 -8.49
N VAL A 350 12.21 -26.15 -7.35
CA VAL A 350 13.16 -26.61 -6.32
C VAL A 350 12.66 -27.81 -5.52
N THR A 351 11.36 -27.90 -5.24
CA THR A 351 10.76 -29.06 -4.53
C THR A 351 10.46 -30.24 -5.44
N ARG A 352 10.38 -30.03 -6.77
CA ARG A 352 10.03 -31.05 -7.76
C ARG A 352 10.91 -32.29 -7.70
N GLY A 353 10.34 -33.40 -7.24
CA GLY A 353 11.03 -34.69 -7.16
C GLY A 353 12.08 -34.79 -6.04
N THR A 354 11.87 -34.08 -4.93
CA THR A 354 12.69 -34.17 -3.70
C THR A 354 12.02 -34.93 -2.56
N GLY A 355 10.70 -35.14 -2.63
CA GLY A 355 9.89 -35.68 -1.53
C GLY A 355 9.52 -34.66 -0.43
N VAL A 356 10.03 -33.42 -0.51
CA VAL A 356 9.69 -32.34 0.42
C VAL A 356 8.46 -31.58 -0.09
N ASP A 357 7.41 -31.51 0.72
CA ASP A 357 6.16 -30.84 0.33
C ASP A 357 6.28 -29.30 0.33
N LEU A 358 5.72 -28.66 -0.69
CA LEU A 358 5.69 -27.20 -0.79
C LEU A 358 4.39 -26.62 -0.21
N ILE A 359 4.53 -25.74 0.79
CA ILE A 359 3.44 -24.94 1.35
C ILE A 359 3.73 -23.46 1.06
N ILE A 360 2.84 -22.70 0.43
CA ILE A 360 3.12 -21.27 0.21
C ILE A 360 2.74 -20.44 1.45
N GLY A 361 3.69 -19.66 1.97
CA GLY A 361 3.44 -18.69 3.03
C GLY A 361 2.88 -17.38 2.45
N HIS A 362 1.59 -17.11 2.66
CA HIS A 362 0.94 -15.90 2.16
C HIS A 362 0.97 -14.78 3.21
N GLY A 363 1.41 -13.59 2.78
CA GLY A 363 1.52 -12.40 3.62
C GLY A 363 0.19 -11.68 3.82
N ILE A 364 -0.83 -12.36 4.36
CA ILE A 364 -2.20 -11.79 4.46
C ILE A 364 -2.30 -10.53 5.33
N HIS A 365 -1.32 -10.28 6.20
CA HIS A 365 -1.11 -9.02 6.92
C HIS A 365 -0.87 -7.80 6.00
N ASN A 366 -0.33 -8.03 4.80
CA ASN A 366 -0.20 -7.00 3.75
C ASN A 366 -1.47 -6.90 2.87
N GLY A 367 -2.49 -7.73 3.12
CA GLY A 367 -3.72 -7.82 2.33
C GLY A 367 -4.61 -6.57 2.34
N SER A 368 -4.22 -5.51 3.05
CA SER A 368 -4.82 -4.17 3.07
C SER A 368 -4.16 -3.18 2.11
N SER A 369 -2.90 -3.43 1.69
CA SER A 369 -2.20 -2.68 0.63
C SER A 369 -2.20 -3.39 -0.72
N TRP A 370 -2.91 -4.53 -0.81
CA TRP A 370 -3.06 -5.35 -2.01
C TRP A 370 -4.49 -5.30 -2.54
N THR A 371 -4.71 -5.78 -3.77
CA THR A 371 -6.07 -5.87 -4.34
C THR A 371 -6.93 -6.82 -3.49
N ALA A 372 -8.24 -6.59 -3.43
CA ALA A 372 -9.17 -7.40 -2.64
C ALA A 372 -9.23 -8.90 -3.06
N TYR A 373 -8.72 -9.23 -4.24
CA TYR A 373 -8.64 -10.59 -4.79
C TYR A 373 -7.21 -11.12 -4.89
N GLU A 374 -6.22 -10.44 -4.30
CA GLU A 374 -4.81 -10.81 -4.43
C GLU A 374 -4.56 -12.26 -3.96
N ILE A 375 -4.97 -12.60 -2.74
CA ILE A 375 -4.79 -13.97 -2.21
C ILE A 375 -5.61 -15.00 -3.01
N GLN A 376 -6.76 -14.59 -3.56
CA GLN A 376 -7.55 -15.45 -4.44
C GLN A 376 -6.79 -15.78 -5.73
N ASN A 377 -6.20 -14.77 -6.37
CA ASN A 377 -5.41 -14.91 -7.60
C ASN A 377 -4.13 -15.71 -7.35
N GLN A 378 -3.47 -15.50 -6.20
CA GLN A 378 -2.33 -16.30 -5.76
C GLN A 378 -2.71 -17.78 -5.57
N LEU A 379 -3.84 -18.08 -4.93
CA LEU A 379 -4.30 -19.47 -4.77
C LEU A 379 -4.67 -20.13 -6.10
N ILE A 380 -5.28 -19.39 -7.04
CA ILE A 380 -5.55 -19.85 -8.42
C ILE A 380 -4.22 -20.13 -9.14
N TYR A 381 -3.22 -19.25 -9.01
CA TYR A 381 -1.89 -19.46 -9.58
C TYR A 381 -1.23 -20.72 -9.03
N ASN A 382 -1.27 -20.91 -7.71
CA ASN A 382 -0.68 -22.05 -7.01
C ASN A 382 -1.27 -23.41 -7.45
N GLN A 383 -2.52 -23.46 -7.93
CA GLN A 383 -3.13 -24.71 -8.40
C GLN A 383 -2.45 -25.30 -9.64
N GLN A 384 -1.65 -24.51 -10.38
CA GLN A 384 -0.90 -24.97 -11.54
C GLN A 384 0.27 -25.91 -11.19
N PHE A 385 0.69 -25.96 -9.92
CA PHE A 385 1.88 -26.69 -9.47
C PHE A 385 1.49 -27.89 -8.58
N PRO A 386 1.64 -29.15 -9.03
CA PRO A 386 1.32 -30.33 -8.22
C PRO A 386 2.27 -30.53 -7.03
N GLU A 387 3.40 -29.82 -7.01
CA GLU A 387 4.30 -29.73 -5.86
C GLU A 387 3.64 -28.98 -4.68
N ILE A 388 2.75 -28.00 -4.94
CA ILE A 388 2.10 -27.21 -3.89
C ILE A 388 0.97 -28.01 -3.24
N LYS A 389 1.21 -28.42 -2.00
CA LYS A 389 0.25 -29.19 -1.19
C LYS A 389 -0.72 -28.31 -0.42
N GLY A 390 -0.42 -27.03 -0.23
CA GLY A 390 -1.27 -26.12 0.52
C GLY A 390 -0.66 -24.74 0.77
N SER A 391 -1.28 -24.02 1.69
CA SER A 391 -1.00 -22.63 2.02
C SER A 391 -1.04 -22.39 3.53
N ALA A 392 -0.11 -21.57 4.01
CA ALA A 392 -0.10 -21.06 5.38
C ALA A 392 -0.25 -19.54 5.35
N PHE A 393 -1.10 -18.98 6.21
CA PHE A 393 -1.45 -17.55 6.20
C PHE A 393 -0.82 -16.83 7.41
N TYR A 394 0.01 -15.80 7.16
CA TYR A 394 0.62 -14.99 8.21
C TYR A 394 -0.15 -13.67 8.41
N SER A 395 -0.87 -13.45 9.50
CA SER A 395 -1.10 -14.34 10.67
C SER A 395 -2.54 -14.26 11.18
N PHE A 396 -2.87 -14.99 12.25
CA PHE A 396 -4.23 -15.22 12.74
C PHE A 396 -5.11 -13.96 12.86
N SER A 397 -4.56 -12.83 13.33
CA SER A 397 -5.31 -11.57 13.48
C SER A 397 -5.84 -10.99 12.15
N TYR A 398 -5.41 -11.51 11.00
CA TYR A 398 -5.82 -11.05 9.67
C TYR A 398 -6.73 -12.05 8.93
N LEU A 399 -7.15 -13.16 9.54
CA LEU A 399 -8.05 -14.15 8.90
C LEU A 399 -9.42 -13.57 8.51
N ASN A 400 -9.85 -12.50 9.17
CA ASN A 400 -11.08 -11.77 8.85
C ASN A 400 -10.85 -10.60 7.86
N SER A 401 -9.68 -10.47 7.25
CA SER A 401 -9.40 -9.48 6.20
C SER A 401 -10.22 -9.73 4.93
N THR A 402 -10.50 -8.67 4.17
CA THR A 402 -11.20 -8.74 2.87
C THR A 402 -10.64 -9.81 1.94
N ASN A 403 -9.32 -9.92 1.84
CA ASN A 403 -8.64 -10.91 1.00
C ASN A 403 -9.00 -12.36 1.40
N VAL A 404 -8.92 -12.69 2.69
CA VAL A 404 -9.25 -14.04 3.19
C VAL A 404 -10.76 -14.30 3.20
N ASN A 405 -11.58 -13.27 3.45
CA ASN A 405 -13.03 -13.35 3.28
C ASN A 405 -13.40 -13.69 1.83
N ASN A 406 -12.72 -13.11 0.82
CA ASN A 406 -12.93 -13.45 -0.59
C ASN A 406 -12.47 -14.88 -0.93
N VAL A 407 -11.34 -15.33 -0.39
CA VAL A 407 -10.91 -16.74 -0.50
C VAL A 407 -11.99 -17.69 0.01
N LYS A 408 -12.59 -17.43 1.19
CA LYS A 408 -13.72 -18.22 1.70
C LYS A 408 -15.01 -18.03 0.88
N ALA A 409 -15.29 -16.81 0.44
CA ALA A 409 -16.50 -16.46 -0.29
C ALA A 409 -16.52 -17.04 -1.71
N ASN A 410 -15.37 -17.40 -2.28
CA ASN A 410 -15.25 -17.86 -3.66
C ASN A 410 -14.58 -19.24 -3.80
N LEU A 411 -13.50 -19.54 -3.07
CA LEU A 411 -12.65 -20.73 -3.26
C LEU A 411 -12.83 -21.81 -2.18
N TRP A 412 -12.52 -21.48 -0.92
CA TRP A 412 -12.46 -22.43 0.20
C TRP A 412 -13.85 -22.63 0.82
N LYS A 413 -14.63 -23.54 0.24
CA LYS A 413 -16.04 -23.81 0.62
C LYS A 413 -16.17 -24.85 1.72
N ASN A 414 -15.32 -25.87 1.69
CA ASN A 414 -15.33 -26.98 2.62
C ASN A 414 -14.02 -27.01 3.40
N MET A 415 -14.05 -27.47 4.66
CA MET A 415 -12.81 -27.85 5.34
C MET A 415 -12.30 -29.14 4.67
N PRO A 416 -11.06 -29.16 4.14
CA PRO A 416 -10.48 -30.37 3.57
C PRO A 416 -10.19 -31.37 4.69
N LEU A 417 -10.00 -32.63 4.32
CA LEU A 417 -9.48 -33.66 5.22
C LEU A 417 -8.04 -33.31 5.66
N SER A 418 -7.48 -34.06 6.62
CA SER A 418 -6.06 -33.93 6.95
C SER A 418 -5.22 -34.12 5.68
N GLN A 419 -4.27 -33.19 5.49
CA GLN A 419 -3.70 -32.88 4.17
C GLN A 419 -2.94 -34.03 3.56
N TRP A 420 -2.21 -34.74 4.40
CA TRP A 420 -1.25 -35.74 3.98
C TRP A 420 -2.02 -36.92 3.39
N ASP A 421 -1.75 -37.23 2.12
CA ASP A 421 -2.34 -38.40 1.46
C ASP A 421 -1.71 -39.66 2.06
N TYR A 422 -2.23 -40.06 3.21
CA TYR A 422 -1.98 -41.37 3.82
C TYR A 422 -2.60 -42.44 2.94
N SER A 423 -1.94 -42.75 1.83
CA SER A 423 -2.25 -43.94 1.08
C SER A 423 -1.84 -45.16 1.90
N ASN A 424 -2.79 -46.06 2.13
CA ASN A 424 -2.51 -47.39 2.66
C ASN A 424 -1.84 -48.30 1.59
N ILE A 425 -1.59 -47.76 0.39
CA ILE A 425 -0.91 -48.43 -0.72
C ILE A 425 0.54 -47.97 -0.72
N GLU A 426 1.43 -48.91 -0.40
CA GLU A 426 2.89 -48.73 -0.40
C GLU A 426 3.37 -48.20 -1.76
N SER A 427 4.11 -47.09 -1.74
CA SER A 427 4.75 -46.50 -2.93
C SER A 427 5.63 -47.51 -3.67
N PRO A 428 5.88 -47.33 -4.99
CA PRO A 428 6.87 -48.11 -5.70
C PRO A 428 8.27 -47.90 -5.12
N VAL A 429 8.86 -48.93 -4.52
CA VAL A 429 10.25 -48.91 -4.07
C VAL A 429 11.16 -48.82 -5.30
N VAL A 430 11.85 -47.68 -5.47
CA VAL A 430 12.75 -47.43 -6.60
C VAL A 430 14.21 -47.68 -6.24
N THR A 431 14.91 -48.38 -7.14
CA THR A 431 16.36 -48.54 -7.16
C THR A 431 16.94 -47.91 -8.43
N LEU A 432 17.83 -46.93 -8.27
CA LEU A 432 18.59 -46.31 -9.36
C LEU A 432 19.99 -46.92 -9.43
N THR A 433 20.30 -47.69 -10.48
CA THR A 433 21.63 -48.28 -10.69
C THR A 433 22.41 -47.54 -11.77
N GLY A 434 23.56 -46.99 -11.39
CA GLY A 434 24.53 -46.30 -12.23
C GLY A 434 25.69 -45.81 -11.36
N GLU A 435 26.84 -45.50 -11.95
CA GLU A 435 27.98 -44.94 -11.21
C GLU A 435 27.70 -43.46 -10.87
N LYS A 436 27.67 -43.12 -9.57
CA LYS A 436 27.23 -41.81 -9.06
C LYS A 436 28.37 -41.09 -8.33
N GLU A 437 28.55 -39.81 -8.63
CA GLU A 437 29.45 -38.90 -7.89
C GLU A 437 28.66 -37.65 -7.47
N GLY A 438 28.61 -37.36 -6.17
CA GLY A 438 27.69 -36.36 -5.62
C GLY A 438 26.23 -36.69 -5.98
N ASN A 439 25.50 -35.72 -6.51
CA ASN A 439 24.12 -35.89 -6.97
C ASN A 439 23.99 -36.20 -8.47
N THR A 440 25.08 -36.59 -9.14
CA THR A 440 25.11 -36.79 -10.60
C THR A 440 25.67 -38.16 -10.99
N TYR A 441 25.08 -38.78 -11.99
CA TYR A 441 25.53 -40.06 -12.54
C TYR A 441 26.50 -39.88 -13.71
N LYS A 442 27.56 -40.70 -13.75
CA LYS A 442 28.63 -40.68 -14.76
C LYS A 442 28.42 -41.70 -15.89
N THR A 443 27.53 -42.66 -15.69
CA THR A 443 27.15 -43.70 -16.65
C THR A 443 25.68 -43.57 -17.06
N ASP A 444 25.22 -44.44 -17.97
CA ASP A 444 23.79 -44.73 -18.09
C ASP A 444 23.21 -45.12 -16.72
N VAL A 445 21.95 -44.76 -16.49
CA VAL A 445 21.22 -45.03 -15.24
C VAL A 445 20.00 -45.88 -15.54
N THR A 446 19.87 -47.01 -14.86
CA THR A 446 18.66 -47.85 -14.92
C THR A 446 17.82 -47.63 -13.67
N LEU A 447 16.56 -47.24 -13.86
CA LEU A 447 15.55 -47.14 -12.81
C LEU A 447 14.74 -48.44 -12.79
N THR A 448 14.84 -49.16 -11.67
CA THR A 448 14.02 -50.34 -11.38
C THR A 448 13.04 -50.01 -10.25
N ALA A 449 11.74 -50.11 -10.49
CA ALA A 449 10.69 -49.91 -9.49
C ALA A 449 9.97 -51.22 -9.15
N THR A 450 9.58 -51.42 -7.88
CA THR A 450 8.82 -52.59 -7.42
C THR A 450 7.74 -52.20 -6.41
N SER A 451 6.53 -52.73 -6.56
CA SER A 451 5.41 -52.58 -5.62
C SER A 451 4.61 -53.90 -5.57
N SER A 452 3.67 -53.97 -4.63
CA SER A 452 2.65 -55.02 -4.54
C SER A 452 1.47 -54.82 -5.52
N HIS A 453 1.43 -53.69 -6.23
CA HIS A 453 0.37 -53.29 -7.16
C HIS A 453 0.95 -52.75 -8.49
N ASP A 454 0.09 -52.46 -9.47
CA ASP A 454 0.50 -52.00 -10.81
C ASP A 454 1.16 -50.62 -10.73
N ILE A 455 2.40 -50.49 -11.23
CA ILE A 455 3.16 -49.24 -11.17
C ILE A 455 2.87 -48.41 -12.43
N TYR A 456 2.62 -47.12 -12.26
CA TYR A 456 2.53 -46.14 -13.34
C TYR A 456 3.64 -45.10 -13.18
N TYR A 457 4.19 -44.62 -14.30
CA TYR A 457 5.23 -43.60 -14.33
C TYR A 457 4.93 -42.51 -15.37
N ARG A 458 5.57 -41.34 -15.24
CA ARG A 458 5.69 -40.33 -16.29
C ARG A 458 7.07 -39.68 -16.28
N LEU A 459 7.48 -39.10 -17.41
CA LEU A 459 8.73 -38.35 -17.56
C LEU A 459 8.40 -36.87 -17.74
N GLY A 460 8.82 -36.01 -16.82
CA GLY A 460 8.36 -34.62 -16.76
C GLY A 460 6.83 -34.53 -16.78
N ASP A 461 6.29 -33.67 -17.64
CA ASP A 461 4.85 -33.41 -17.80
C ASP A 461 4.14 -34.28 -18.83
N ASN A 462 4.76 -35.37 -19.30
CA ASN A 462 4.10 -36.33 -20.20
C ASN A 462 2.97 -37.10 -19.50
N ASP A 463 2.13 -37.75 -20.29
CA ASP A 463 1.06 -38.64 -19.82
C ASP A 463 1.60 -39.80 -18.95
N TRP A 464 0.75 -40.31 -18.06
CA TRP A 464 1.04 -41.49 -17.24
C TRP A 464 0.99 -42.77 -18.08
N VAL A 465 2.05 -43.58 -17.97
CA VAL A 465 2.25 -44.85 -18.68
C VAL A 465 2.41 -45.97 -17.66
N LEU A 466 1.92 -47.17 -17.96
CA LEU A 466 2.17 -48.36 -17.14
C LEU A 466 3.68 -48.70 -17.17
N TYR A 467 4.27 -48.92 -16.00
CA TYR A 467 5.66 -49.35 -15.87
C TYR A 467 5.72 -50.88 -16.05
N GLU A 468 6.09 -51.32 -17.25
CA GLU A 468 6.20 -52.76 -17.58
C GLU A 468 7.64 -53.30 -17.50
N GLU A 469 8.65 -52.45 -17.70
CA GLU A 469 10.08 -52.80 -17.78
C GLU A 469 10.97 -51.67 -17.21
N PRO A 470 12.22 -51.94 -16.77
CA PRO A 470 13.13 -50.92 -16.24
C PRO A 470 13.47 -49.81 -17.25
N LEU A 471 13.49 -48.56 -16.77
CA LEU A 471 13.77 -47.38 -17.59
C LEU A 471 15.27 -47.12 -17.64
N VAL A 472 15.85 -47.00 -18.84
CA VAL A 472 17.29 -46.73 -19.03
C VAL A 472 17.51 -45.32 -19.58
N PHE A 473 18.13 -44.47 -18.78
CA PHE A 473 18.49 -43.10 -19.14
C PHE A 473 19.94 -43.08 -19.63
N GLN A 474 20.14 -42.68 -20.89
CA GLN A 474 21.44 -42.76 -21.59
C GLN A 474 21.98 -41.39 -22.05
N THR A 475 21.12 -40.36 -22.12
CA THR A 475 21.51 -39.03 -22.60
C THR A 475 21.90 -38.11 -21.45
N GLN A 476 22.90 -37.26 -21.71
CA GLN A 476 23.37 -36.24 -20.77
C GLN A 476 22.29 -35.17 -20.53
N GLY A 477 22.15 -34.72 -19.28
CA GLY A 477 21.10 -33.81 -18.84
C GLY A 477 20.33 -34.32 -17.61
N THR A 478 19.28 -33.60 -17.22
CA THR A 478 18.40 -33.98 -16.10
C THR A 478 17.16 -34.69 -16.62
N HIS A 479 16.86 -35.86 -16.07
CA HIS A 479 15.63 -36.61 -16.31
C HIS A 479 14.80 -36.61 -15.04
N THR A 480 13.60 -36.01 -15.07
CA THR A 480 12.64 -36.07 -13.96
C THR A 480 11.63 -37.17 -14.22
N ILE A 481 11.56 -38.16 -13.33
CA ILE A 481 10.60 -39.26 -13.37
C ILE A 481 9.62 -39.09 -12.21
N TYR A 482 8.34 -39.36 -12.42
CA TYR A 482 7.36 -39.54 -11.35
C TYR A 482 6.80 -40.97 -11.40
N LEU A 483 6.53 -41.58 -10.25
CA LEU A 483 5.96 -42.93 -10.13
C LEU A 483 4.84 -42.99 -9.07
N LYS A 484 3.90 -43.91 -9.25
CA LYS A 484 2.88 -44.33 -8.26
C LYS A 484 2.50 -45.79 -8.46
N ALA A 485 1.98 -46.44 -7.42
CA ALA A 485 1.33 -47.74 -7.50
C ALA A 485 -0.20 -47.55 -7.55
N VAL A 486 -0.92 -48.45 -8.22
CA VAL A 486 -2.38 -48.38 -8.40
C VAL A 486 -3.00 -49.76 -8.19
N THR A 487 -4.01 -49.86 -7.32
CA THR A 487 -4.69 -51.13 -7.01
C THR A 487 -5.64 -51.56 -8.13
N LEU A 488 -6.06 -52.83 -8.08
CA LEU A 488 -7.12 -53.37 -8.95
C LEU A 488 -8.48 -52.65 -8.83
N ASN A 489 -8.69 -51.80 -7.82
CA ASN A 489 -9.89 -50.97 -7.68
C ASN A 489 -9.71 -49.54 -8.23
N GLY A 490 -8.46 -49.11 -8.50
CA GLY A 490 -8.11 -47.73 -8.83
C GLY A 490 -7.67 -46.86 -7.64
N ASP A 491 -7.41 -47.43 -6.47
CA ASP A 491 -6.81 -46.70 -5.35
C ASP A 491 -5.31 -46.48 -5.64
N GLU A 492 -4.75 -45.30 -5.37
CA GLU A 492 -3.36 -44.95 -5.75
C GLU A 492 -2.44 -44.79 -4.52
N SER A 493 -1.13 -45.03 -4.68
CA SER A 493 -0.11 -44.59 -3.74
C SER A 493 0.13 -43.08 -3.84
N LEU A 494 0.94 -42.54 -2.92
CA LEU A 494 1.58 -41.25 -3.16
C LEU A 494 2.37 -41.26 -4.47
N VAL A 495 2.44 -40.09 -5.12
CA VAL A 495 3.31 -39.87 -6.28
C VAL A 495 4.70 -39.50 -5.80
N GLU A 496 5.66 -40.38 -6.04
CA GLU A 496 7.08 -40.12 -5.77
C GLU A 496 7.76 -39.57 -7.01
N GLY A 497 8.67 -38.61 -6.84
CA GLY A 497 9.44 -38.02 -7.93
C GLY A 497 10.93 -38.23 -7.72
N TYR A 498 11.64 -38.48 -8.81
CA TYR A 498 13.07 -38.81 -8.84
C TYR A 498 13.77 -38.00 -9.94
N ASN A 499 14.79 -37.23 -9.57
CA ASN A 499 15.65 -36.53 -10.52
C ASN A 499 16.93 -37.32 -10.79
N VAL A 500 17.10 -37.75 -12.04
CA VAL A 500 18.28 -38.48 -12.53
C VAL A 500 19.10 -37.52 -13.39
N VAL A 501 20.10 -36.87 -12.78
CA VAL A 501 21.06 -36.02 -13.50
C VAL A 501 22.18 -36.91 -14.05
N ILE A 502 22.37 -36.92 -15.37
CA ILE A 502 23.46 -37.65 -16.04
C ILE A 502 24.46 -36.64 -16.60
N ASN A 503 25.71 -36.74 -16.14
CA ASN A 503 26.86 -36.02 -16.66
C ASN A 503 27.98 -37.01 -16.96
N LYS A 504 27.88 -37.70 -18.11
CA LYS A 504 28.93 -38.59 -18.62
C LYS A 504 30.22 -37.79 -18.77
N GLU A 505 31.30 -38.25 -18.15
CA GLU A 505 32.62 -37.66 -18.34
C GLU A 505 33.38 -38.37 -19.46
N ASN A 506 33.69 -37.63 -20.52
CA ASN A 506 34.71 -38.06 -21.45
C ASN A 506 36.11 -37.76 -20.85
N ASN A 507 36.58 -38.69 -20.02
CA ASN A 507 37.89 -38.64 -19.37
C ASN A 507 39.07 -38.97 -20.31
N ASP A 508 38.85 -39.17 -21.61
CA ASP A 508 39.93 -39.23 -22.61
C ASP A 508 40.43 -37.82 -22.98
N VAL A 509 40.92 -37.10 -21.97
CA VAL A 509 41.38 -35.71 -22.05
C VAL A 509 42.74 -35.65 -22.77
N PRO A 510 42.83 -35.05 -23.97
CA PRO A 510 44.04 -35.10 -24.78
C PRO A 510 45.16 -34.20 -24.28
N GLU A 511 46.38 -34.73 -24.16
CA GLU A 511 47.56 -33.96 -23.78
C GLU A 511 48.18 -33.25 -24.99
N ILE A 512 48.66 -32.02 -24.80
CA ILE A 512 49.47 -31.27 -25.76
C ILE A 512 50.91 -31.23 -25.23
N THR A 513 51.86 -31.80 -25.97
CA THR A 513 53.31 -31.68 -25.70
C THR A 513 53.97 -30.83 -26.77
N ILE A 514 54.84 -29.90 -26.37
CA ILE A 514 55.67 -29.11 -27.29
C ILE A 514 57.08 -29.70 -27.33
N VAL A 515 57.56 -29.99 -28.54
CA VAL A 515 58.89 -30.56 -28.79
C VAL A 515 59.72 -29.52 -29.55
N GLY A 516 60.68 -28.90 -28.86
CA GLY A 516 61.55 -27.87 -29.42
C GLY A 516 62.53 -27.32 -28.39
N THR A 517 63.39 -26.38 -28.78
CA THR A 517 64.34 -25.71 -27.89
C THR A 517 63.61 -24.69 -27.00
N PRO A 518 63.66 -24.78 -25.66
CA PRO A 518 63.05 -23.78 -24.79
C PRO A 518 63.82 -22.46 -24.78
N SER A 519 63.09 -21.35 -24.57
CA SER A 519 63.65 -20.02 -24.28
C SER A 519 62.77 -19.32 -23.25
N GLY A 520 63.21 -19.34 -21.98
CA GLY A 520 62.37 -18.95 -20.84
C GLY A 520 61.16 -19.87 -20.69
N SER A 521 59.96 -19.30 -20.59
CA SER A 521 58.66 -20.01 -20.63
C SER A 521 58.12 -20.25 -22.05
N ASN A 522 58.86 -19.80 -23.08
CA ASN A 522 58.50 -19.93 -24.50
C ASN A 522 59.40 -20.95 -25.20
N TYR A 523 59.22 -21.15 -26.51
CA TYR A 523 60.09 -21.99 -27.33
C TYR A 523 60.71 -21.18 -28.47
N LEU A 524 61.78 -21.67 -29.08
CA LEU A 524 62.30 -21.10 -30.34
C LEU A 524 61.47 -21.59 -31.54
N VAL A 525 61.46 -20.77 -32.59
CA VAL A 525 60.74 -21.04 -33.86
C VAL A 525 61.15 -22.38 -34.46
N GLY A 526 60.15 -23.16 -34.93
CA GLY A 526 60.35 -24.51 -35.47
C GLY A 526 60.13 -25.63 -34.45
N ALA A 527 59.62 -25.32 -33.26
CA ALA A 527 59.07 -26.32 -32.33
C ALA A 527 57.84 -27.03 -32.95
N GLN A 528 57.46 -28.18 -32.41
CA GLN A 528 56.30 -28.95 -32.87
C GLN A 528 55.32 -29.22 -31.73
N ALA A 529 54.02 -29.04 -31.98
CA ALA A 529 52.95 -29.48 -31.11
C ALA A 529 52.56 -30.92 -31.47
N VAL A 530 52.74 -31.83 -30.51
CA VAL A 530 52.30 -33.22 -30.58
C VAL A 530 51.12 -33.37 -29.62
N ILE A 531 49.97 -33.80 -30.15
CA ILE A 531 48.77 -34.06 -29.37
C ILE A 531 48.53 -35.58 -29.30
N THR A 532 48.19 -36.08 -28.11
CA THR A 532 47.92 -37.49 -27.84
C THR A 532 46.68 -37.69 -26.98
N ALA A 533 45.85 -38.65 -27.36
CA ALA A 533 44.71 -39.17 -26.60
C ALA A 533 44.77 -40.70 -26.57
N ASN A 534 44.00 -41.35 -25.71
CA ASN A 534 43.87 -42.80 -25.68
C ASN A 534 43.10 -43.29 -26.92
N ASN A 535 42.08 -42.55 -27.38
CA ASN A 535 41.39 -42.78 -28.64
C ASN A 535 41.65 -41.65 -29.66
N MET A 536 42.71 -41.83 -30.44
CA MET A 536 43.09 -40.92 -31.53
C MET A 536 42.03 -40.77 -32.64
N GLU A 537 41.05 -41.68 -32.76
CA GLU A 537 39.97 -41.50 -33.75
C GLU A 537 38.93 -40.47 -33.31
N ASN A 538 38.83 -40.21 -32.01
CA ASN A 538 37.90 -39.23 -31.43
C ASN A 538 38.53 -37.84 -31.24
N LEU A 539 39.79 -37.64 -31.64
CA LEU A 539 40.59 -36.45 -31.31
C LEU A 539 40.38 -35.28 -32.29
N TRP A 540 39.98 -34.12 -31.76
CA TRP A 540 39.78 -32.88 -32.51
C TRP A 540 40.67 -31.76 -31.99
N VAL A 541 41.29 -31.02 -32.91
CA VAL A 541 42.14 -29.85 -32.65
C VAL A 541 41.57 -28.61 -33.33
N ALA A 542 41.66 -27.47 -32.66
CA ALA A 542 41.55 -26.14 -33.21
C ALA A 542 42.86 -25.39 -32.90
N ILE A 543 43.50 -24.82 -33.91
CA ILE A 543 44.75 -24.05 -33.75
C ILE A 543 44.66 -22.77 -34.58
N ASN A 544 45.07 -21.64 -33.99
CA ASN A 544 45.20 -20.37 -34.71
C ASN A 544 46.20 -19.43 -34.02
N HIS A 545 46.64 -18.39 -34.73
CA HIS A 545 47.55 -17.35 -34.26
C HIS A 545 46.81 -16.31 -33.40
N GLY A 546 46.46 -16.68 -32.17
CA GLY A 546 45.88 -15.77 -31.18
C GLY A 546 44.35 -15.62 -31.21
N SER A 547 43.62 -16.52 -31.87
CA SER A 547 42.15 -16.61 -31.79
C SER A 547 41.68 -18.07 -31.83
N VAL A 548 40.36 -18.31 -31.87
CA VAL A 548 39.81 -19.67 -31.91
C VAL A 548 39.68 -20.12 -33.37
N GLY A 549 40.48 -21.12 -33.76
CA GLY A 549 40.31 -21.81 -35.04
C GLY A 549 39.07 -22.72 -35.05
N VAL A 550 38.63 -23.16 -36.24
CA VAL A 550 37.56 -24.16 -36.35
C VAL A 550 38.11 -25.53 -35.97
N TYR A 551 37.33 -26.34 -35.25
CA TYR A 551 37.71 -27.71 -34.90
C TYR A 551 37.79 -28.62 -36.12
N GLN A 552 38.90 -29.34 -36.24
CA GLN A 552 39.15 -30.37 -37.25
C GLN A 552 39.75 -31.63 -36.60
N LYS A 553 39.51 -32.81 -37.19
CA LYS A 553 40.07 -34.07 -36.69
C LYS A 553 41.60 -34.04 -36.78
N TYR A 554 42.29 -34.42 -35.71
CA TYR A 554 43.75 -34.39 -35.64
C TYR A 554 44.36 -35.51 -36.49
N THR A 555 45.27 -35.17 -37.41
CA THR A 555 45.88 -36.11 -38.36
C THR A 555 47.38 -36.35 -38.14
N GLY A 556 48.02 -35.66 -37.19
CA GLY A 556 49.44 -35.78 -36.89
C GLY A 556 50.06 -34.49 -36.32
N PRO A 557 51.34 -34.52 -35.91
CA PRO A 557 52.04 -33.39 -35.30
C PRO A 557 52.00 -32.12 -36.15
N ILE A 558 51.89 -30.98 -35.47
CA ILE A 558 51.75 -29.65 -36.08
C ILE A 558 53.05 -28.87 -35.85
N VAL A 559 53.64 -28.30 -36.90
CA VAL A 559 54.85 -27.47 -36.80
C VAL A 559 54.47 -26.04 -36.43
N LEU A 560 55.26 -25.40 -35.56
CA LEU A 560 55.09 -24.04 -35.08
C LEU A 560 56.25 -23.17 -35.61
N ASP A 561 56.25 -22.92 -36.92
CA ASP A 561 57.31 -22.22 -37.66
C ASP A 561 56.91 -20.84 -38.21
N ASP A 562 55.62 -20.56 -38.40
CA ASP A 562 55.13 -19.18 -38.61
C ASP A 562 55.16 -18.38 -37.29
N LEU A 563 55.61 -17.12 -37.35
CA LEU A 563 55.63 -16.18 -36.23
C LEU A 563 54.36 -15.33 -36.13
N GLY A 564 53.61 -15.14 -37.23
CA GLY A 564 52.44 -14.26 -37.29
C GLY A 564 52.71 -12.86 -36.70
N ALA A 565 51.73 -12.31 -35.98
CA ALA A 565 51.83 -10.99 -35.33
C ALA A 565 52.35 -11.03 -33.88
N SER A 566 52.56 -12.21 -33.29
CA SER A 566 52.80 -12.34 -31.83
C SER A 566 53.60 -13.57 -31.39
N GLY A 567 53.92 -14.50 -32.29
CA GLY A 567 54.50 -15.81 -31.98
C GLY A 567 53.54 -16.78 -31.26
N ARG A 568 52.32 -16.35 -30.89
CA ARG A 568 51.40 -17.11 -30.03
C ARG A 568 50.46 -17.99 -30.85
N TYR A 569 50.62 -19.30 -30.70
CA TYR A 569 49.64 -20.29 -31.11
C TYR A 569 48.72 -20.58 -29.93
N PHE A 570 47.41 -20.45 -30.13
CA PHE A 570 46.42 -20.97 -29.21
C PHE A 570 45.93 -22.31 -29.73
N ILE A 571 46.32 -23.38 -29.06
CA ILE A 571 45.98 -24.76 -29.41
C ILE A 571 44.89 -25.20 -28.44
N ARG A 572 43.69 -25.46 -28.95
CA ARG A 572 42.57 -26.05 -28.21
C ARG A 572 42.38 -27.47 -28.70
N THR A 573 42.30 -28.46 -27.83
CA THR A 573 42.06 -29.86 -28.23
C THR A 573 41.17 -30.57 -27.23
N LYS A 574 40.32 -31.46 -27.75
CA LYS A 574 39.38 -32.28 -27.00
C LYS A 574 39.13 -33.57 -27.78
N THR A 575 38.80 -34.64 -27.08
CA THR A 575 38.14 -35.77 -27.74
C THR A 575 36.63 -35.56 -27.72
N ILE A 576 35.93 -36.11 -28.70
CA ILE A 576 34.46 -36.12 -28.74
C ILE A 576 34.05 -37.57 -28.94
N THR A 577 33.27 -38.13 -28.02
CA THR A 577 32.81 -39.52 -28.13
C THR A 577 31.82 -39.70 -29.29
N SER A 578 31.55 -40.94 -29.68
CA SER A 578 30.48 -41.29 -30.63
C SER A 578 29.07 -40.86 -30.18
N GLU A 579 28.90 -40.53 -28.90
CA GLU A 579 27.66 -40.01 -28.30
C GLU A 579 27.62 -38.47 -28.25
N GLY A 580 28.66 -37.79 -28.73
CA GLY A 580 28.77 -36.32 -28.73
C GLY A 580 29.31 -35.71 -27.43
N VAL A 581 29.71 -36.53 -26.45
CA VAL A 581 30.26 -36.05 -25.17
C VAL A 581 31.69 -35.56 -25.38
N GLU A 582 31.93 -34.29 -25.14
CA GLU A 582 33.25 -33.66 -25.26
C GLU A 582 34.09 -33.91 -24.01
N SER A 583 35.40 -34.14 -24.17
CA SER A 583 36.33 -34.15 -23.03
C SER A 583 36.48 -32.76 -22.43
N ILE A 584 37.03 -32.68 -21.21
CA ILE A 584 37.63 -31.42 -20.73
C ILE A 584 38.60 -30.95 -21.82
N GLU A 585 38.40 -29.71 -22.28
CA GLU A 585 39.19 -29.15 -23.36
C GLU A 585 40.56 -28.74 -22.83
N LYS A 586 41.63 -29.27 -23.43
CA LYS A 586 42.99 -28.84 -23.12
C LYS A 586 43.37 -27.71 -24.06
N THR A 587 43.56 -26.54 -23.46
CA THR A 587 44.10 -25.36 -24.12
C THR A 587 45.57 -25.18 -23.76
N LEU A 588 46.43 -25.00 -24.76
CA LEU A 588 47.80 -24.53 -24.57
C LEU A 588 48.01 -23.27 -25.41
N LEU A 589 48.26 -22.16 -24.73
CA LEU A 589 48.85 -20.98 -25.34
C LEU A 589 50.37 -21.18 -25.33
N VAL A 590 50.97 -21.40 -26.50
CA VAL A 590 52.43 -21.51 -26.66
C VAL A 590 52.94 -20.36 -27.51
N THR A 591 53.93 -19.63 -27.01
CA THR A 591 54.68 -18.65 -27.83
C THR A 591 55.93 -19.31 -28.40
N VAL A 592 56.14 -19.19 -29.70
CA VAL A 592 57.47 -19.31 -30.32
C VAL A 592 58.08 -17.93 -30.51
N VAL A 593 59.33 -17.74 -30.11
CA VAL A 593 59.98 -16.41 -30.04
C VAL A 593 61.36 -16.39 -30.70
N PRO A 594 61.76 -15.24 -31.28
CA PRO A 594 63.16 -14.84 -31.37
C PRO A 594 63.69 -14.34 -30.00
N ASP A 595 64.98 -14.00 -29.91
CA ASP A 595 65.66 -13.66 -28.66
C ASP A 595 65.45 -12.18 -28.24
N CYS A 596 64.49 -11.93 -27.32
CA CYS A 596 63.91 -10.59 -27.03
C CYS A 596 63.61 -10.35 -25.54
N TYR A 597 63.41 -9.08 -25.12
CA TYR A 597 62.94 -8.71 -23.77
C TYR A 597 61.40 -8.58 -23.65
N PRO A 598 60.80 -8.69 -22.44
CA PRO A 598 59.34 -8.64 -22.23
C PRO A 598 58.64 -7.30 -22.59
N LYS A 599 57.35 -7.33 -22.98
CA LYS A 599 56.52 -6.12 -23.27
C LYS A 599 56.47 -5.20 -22.03
N PRO A 600 56.66 -3.86 -22.16
CA PRO A 600 56.41 -2.90 -21.09
C PRO A 600 54.92 -2.81 -20.71
N THR A 601 54.63 -2.58 -19.43
CA THR A 601 53.26 -2.38 -18.94
C THR A 601 52.90 -0.91 -19.03
N ILE A 602 51.65 -0.60 -19.38
CA ILE A 602 51.12 0.76 -19.49
C ILE A 602 49.87 0.88 -18.61
N GLN A 603 49.69 2.04 -17.97
CA GLN A 603 48.54 2.34 -17.12
C GLN A 603 47.86 3.61 -17.63
N LEU A 604 46.52 3.62 -17.60
CA LEU A 604 45.66 4.70 -18.08
C LEU A 604 44.80 5.19 -16.90
N ASN A 605 45.04 6.42 -16.42
CA ASN A 605 44.37 6.98 -15.24
C ASN A 605 43.63 8.28 -15.60
N GLY A 606 42.31 8.28 -15.57
CA GLY A 606 41.49 9.42 -16.00
C GLY A 606 40.03 9.31 -15.59
N VAL A 607 39.23 10.33 -15.89
CA VAL A 607 37.79 10.36 -15.62
C VAL A 607 37.04 9.98 -16.90
N GLY A 608 36.35 8.85 -16.87
CA GLY A 608 35.65 8.27 -18.02
C GLY A 608 35.55 6.75 -17.93
N GLN A 609 34.93 6.11 -18.94
CA GLN A 609 34.71 4.67 -19.03
C GLN A 609 34.81 4.18 -20.49
N ASN A 610 34.92 2.86 -20.69
CA ASN A 610 34.96 2.19 -22.00
C ASN A 610 36.05 2.67 -23.01
N GLY A 611 37.04 3.44 -22.56
CA GLY A 611 38.12 4.00 -23.39
C GLY A 611 37.93 5.47 -23.80
N PHE A 612 36.82 6.09 -23.37
CA PHE A 612 36.54 7.52 -23.50
C PHE A 612 36.82 8.23 -22.18
N TYR A 613 37.49 9.39 -22.22
CA TYR A 613 37.90 10.12 -21.03
C TYR A 613 37.84 11.65 -21.21
N GLN A 614 37.53 12.40 -20.16
CA GLN A 614 37.59 13.88 -20.18
C GLN A 614 39.04 14.37 -20.23
N SER A 615 39.94 13.64 -19.55
CA SER A 615 41.39 13.78 -19.64
C SER A 615 42.04 12.49 -19.12
N LEU A 616 43.28 12.22 -19.56
CA LEU A 616 43.97 10.97 -19.24
C LEU A 616 45.45 11.19 -18.92
N GLU A 617 45.91 10.63 -17.80
CA GLU A 617 47.31 10.50 -17.44
C GLU A 617 47.79 9.08 -17.76
N VAL A 618 48.95 8.96 -18.41
CA VAL A 618 49.48 7.71 -18.95
C VAL A 618 50.90 7.45 -18.46
N THR A 619 51.11 6.32 -17.79
CA THR A 619 52.43 5.87 -17.30
C THR A 619 52.85 4.55 -17.95
N ILE A 620 54.16 4.37 -18.16
CA ILE A 620 54.74 3.12 -18.70
C ILE A 620 55.78 2.57 -17.71
N ASP A 621 55.50 1.40 -17.15
CA ASP A 621 56.42 0.62 -16.33
C ASP A 621 57.37 -0.19 -17.22
N LYS A 622 58.67 -0.17 -16.89
CA LYS A 622 59.74 -0.68 -17.77
C LYS A 622 60.88 -1.33 -17.01
N GLU A 623 61.34 -2.49 -17.52
CA GLU A 623 62.55 -3.19 -17.04
C GLU A 623 63.82 -2.77 -17.80
N THR A 624 63.67 -2.13 -18.96
CA THR A 624 64.76 -1.66 -19.84
C THR A 624 64.45 -0.28 -20.42
N GLU A 625 65.29 0.26 -21.30
CA GLU A 625 64.97 1.52 -21.99
C GLU A 625 63.81 1.32 -22.97
N VAL A 626 62.77 2.14 -22.82
CA VAL A 626 61.54 2.10 -23.63
C VAL A 626 61.43 3.36 -24.46
N GLN A 627 61.02 3.20 -25.71
CA GLN A 627 60.69 4.28 -26.64
C GLN A 627 59.19 4.30 -26.91
N TYR A 628 58.60 5.47 -27.06
CA TYR A 628 57.20 5.68 -27.44
C TYR A 628 57.05 6.73 -28.55
N LYS A 629 55.93 6.70 -29.27
CA LYS A 629 55.42 7.77 -30.16
C LYS A 629 53.91 7.90 -29.92
N ILE A 630 53.36 9.07 -30.20
CA ILE A 630 51.91 9.32 -30.17
C ILE A 630 51.47 9.48 -31.63
N ASN A 631 50.45 8.72 -32.04
CA ASN A 631 49.95 8.63 -33.42
C ASN A 631 51.12 8.42 -34.41
N ASP A 632 51.15 9.12 -35.54
CA ASP A 632 52.25 9.06 -36.54
C ASP A 632 53.54 9.81 -36.13
N GLY A 633 53.72 10.09 -34.83
CA GLY A 633 54.87 10.81 -34.29
C GLY A 633 56.21 10.05 -34.42
N ASN A 634 57.30 10.79 -34.25
CA ASN A 634 58.64 10.19 -34.13
C ASN A 634 58.83 9.54 -32.75
N TYR A 635 59.58 8.43 -32.73
CA TYR A 635 59.94 7.73 -31.49
C TYR A 635 60.86 8.57 -30.58
N GLN A 636 60.51 8.64 -29.30
CA GLN A 636 61.23 9.31 -28.22
C GLN A 636 61.40 8.36 -27.05
N THR A 637 62.44 8.52 -26.22
CA THR A 637 62.61 7.70 -25.01
C THR A 637 61.61 8.12 -23.93
N TYR A 638 60.90 7.17 -23.33
CA TYR A 638 59.96 7.44 -22.24
C TYR A 638 60.73 7.77 -20.95
N THR A 639 60.58 8.99 -20.43
CA THR A 639 61.28 9.50 -19.24
C THR A 639 60.36 9.81 -18.06
N GLU A 640 59.14 10.27 -18.31
CA GLU A 640 58.16 10.71 -17.32
C GLU A 640 56.73 10.51 -17.85
N MET A 641 55.74 10.70 -16.97
CA MET A 641 54.31 10.53 -17.27
C MET A 641 53.83 11.45 -18.39
N LEU A 642 52.89 10.95 -19.19
CA LEU A 642 52.28 11.70 -20.30
C LEU A 642 50.86 12.12 -19.90
N THR A 643 50.39 13.28 -20.37
CA THR A 643 49.05 13.79 -20.11
C THR A 643 48.34 14.17 -21.41
N PHE A 644 47.05 13.85 -21.49
CA PHE A 644 46.19 14.05 -22.65
C PHE A 644 44.95 14.83 -22.20
N ASP A 645 44.82 16.07 -22.68
CA ASP A 645 43.81 17.05 -22.23
C ASP A 645 43.23 17.88 -23.40
N GLU A 646 43.41 17.43 -24.63
CA GLU A 646 42.81 18.00 -25.85
C GLU A 646 41.94 16.92 -26.49
N SER A 647 40.78 17.26 -27.07
CA SER A 647 39.84 16.25 -27.58
C SER A 647 40.32 15.58 -28.87
N GLY A 648 40.13 14.26 -28.97
CA GLY A 648 40.48 13.45 -30.13
C GLY A 648 40.84 11.99 -29.80
N GLU A 649 41.02 11.18 -30.84
CA GLU A 649 41.53 9.81 -30.74
C GLU A 649 43.06 9.81 -30.66
N TYR A 650 43.61 9.09 -29.68
CA TYR A 650 45.04 8.94 -29.45
C TYR A 650 45.44 7.47 -29.41
N THR A 651 46.41 7.10 -30.23
CA THR A 651 47.09 5.81 -30.17
C THR A 651 48.53 6.03 -29.72
N ILE A 652 48.86 5.58 -28.51
CA ILE A 652 50.24 5.59 -28.01
C ILE A 652 50.93 4.29 -28.41
N TYR A 653 51.94 4.38 -29.27
CA TYR A 653 52.76 3.23 -29.67
C TYR A 653 54.06 3.21 -28.86
N TYR A 654 54.49 2.04 -28.40
CA TYR A 654 55.67 1.92 -27.54
C TYR A 654 56.39 0.57 -27.66
N ARG A 655 57.68 0.53 -27.31
CA ARG A 655 58.56 -0.64 -27.49
C ARG A 655 59.80 -0.62 -26.59
N ASN A 656 60.40 -1.77 -26.37
CA ASN A 656 61.77 -1.87 -25.85
C ASN A 656 62.79 -1.36 -26.90
N ASN A 657 63.87 -0.73 -26.43
CA ASN A 657 65.04 -0.41 -27.25
C ASN A 657 66.01 -1.62 -27.32
N ASP A 658 65.50 -2.78 -27.74
CA ASP A 658 66.24 -4.05 -27.79
C ASP A 658 66.55 -4.54 -29.21
N GLY A 659 66.96 -5.81 -29.35
CA GLY A 659 67.27 -6.45 -30.63
C GLY A 659 66.05 -6.75 -31.50
N CYS A 660 64.85 -6.83 -30.91
CA CYS A 660 63.62 -7.24 -31.60
C CYS A 660 62.69 -6.08 -31.92
N LYS A 661 62.71 -5.01 -31.11
CA LYS A 661 62.02 -3.72 -31.38
C LYS A 661 60.50 -3.85 -31.60
N LEU A 662 59.89 -4.85 -31.00
CA LEU A 662 58.46 -5.14 -31.13
C LEU A 662 57.63 -3.94 -30.66
N GLU A 663 56.81 -3.44 -31.57
CA GLU A 663 55.99 -2.22 -31.42
C GLU A 663 54.58 -2.61 -30.96
N TYR A 664 54.20 -2.14 -29.78
CA TYR A 664 52.87 -2.28 -29.19
C TYR A 664 52.13 -0.95 -29.27
N ASN A 665 50.82 -0.95 -29.08
CA ASN A 665 50.04 0.25 -28.87
C ASN A 665 48.85 0.02 -27.94
N GLU A 666 48.31 1.11 -27.41
CA GLU A 666 46.95 1.19 -26.86
C GLU A 666 46.28 2.44 -27.48
N THR A 667 44.95 2.41 -27.66
CA THR A 667 44.14 3.53 -28.19
C THR A 667 43.09 3.95 -27.17
N PHE A 668 42.87 5.26 -27.06
CA PHE A 668 41.83 5.87 -26.23
C PHE A 668 41.35 7.19 -26.86
N THR A 669 40.14 7.61 -26.51
CA THR A 669 39.54 8.87 -26.95
C THR A 669 39.50 9.85 -25.79
N ILE A 670 40.02 11.06 -26.00
CA ILE A 670 39.69 12.19 -25.12
C ILE A 670 38.44 12.86 -25.68
N ASP A 671 37.37 12.87 -24.90
CA ASP A 671 36.13 13.57 -25.25
C ASP A 671 35.68 14.51 -24.13
N LYS A 672 35.34 15.73 -24.53
CA LYS A 672 34.95 16.86 -23.67
C LYS A 672 33.68 17.55 -24.17
N GLU A 673 33.10 17.09 -25.28
CA GLU A 673 31.81 17.60 -25.74
C GLU A 673 30.70 16.86 -24.98
N ALA A 674 29.73 17.60 -24.44
CA ALA A 674 28.62 16.98 -23.74
C ALA A 674 27.63 16.37 -24.74
N PRO A 675 26.98 15.24 -24.42
CA PRO A 675 25.92 14.70 -25.26
C PRO A 675 24.75 15.69 -25.37
N ILE A 676 23.96 15.55 -26.42
CA ILE A 676 22.73 16.32 -26.58
C ILE A 676 21.71 15.95 -25.50
N GLY A 677 20.71 16.81 -25.26
CA GLY A 677 19.60 16.47 -24.38
C GLY A 677 18.81 15.28 -24.94
N PRO A 678 18.30 14.37 -24.10
CA PRO A 678 17.42 13.29 -24.57
C PRO A 678 16.06 13.87 -24.96
N ASN A 679 15.47 13.29 -26.01
CA ASN A 679 14.10 13.59 -26.40
C ASN A 679 13.14 13.10 -25.30
N VAL A 680 12.03 13.83 -25.11
CA VAL A 680 10.98 13.49 -24.14
C VAL A 680 9.63 13.37 -24.84
N GLU A 681 8.87 12.33 -24.47
CA GLU A 681 7.53 12.05 -24.99
C GLU A 681 6.53 11.89 -23.83
N LEU A 682 5.29 12.29 -24.08
CA LEU A 682 4.14 12.25 -23.17
C LEU A 682 3.01 11.53 -23.90
N ASP A 683 2.59 10.35 -23.45
CA ASP A 683 1.66 9.47 -24.18
C ASP A 683 0.17 9.70 -23.87
N GLY A 684 -0.14 10.46 -22.82
CA GLY A 684 -1.49 10.66 -22.33
C GLY A 684 -2.36 11.53 -23.24
N THR A 685 -3.68 11.44 -23.08
CA THR A 685 -4.64 12.25 -23.86
C THR A 685 -4.66 13.69 -23.36
N LEU A 686 -4.18 14.63 -24.18
CA LEU A 686 -4.21 16.07 -23.92
C LEU A 686 -5.54 16.69 -24.37
N GLU A 687 -6.39 17.10 -23.43
CA GLU A 687 -7.59 17.92 -23.67
C GLU A 687 -7.29 19.38 -23.25
N GLY A 688 -6.97 20.23 -24.25
CA GLY A 688 -6.62 21.63 -24.03
C GLY A 688 -5.27 21.78 -23.33
N ASP A 689 -5.27 22.30 -22.11
CA ASP A 689 -4.09 22.58 -21.29
C ASP A 689 -3.69 21.39 -20.37
N PHE A 690 -4.49 20.32 -20.35
CA PHE A 690 -4.41 19.25 -19.34
C PHE A 690 -4.43 17.85 -19.95
N TYR A 691 -3.61 16.96 -19.39
CA TYR A 691 -3.71 15.53 -19.64
C TYR A 691 -4.85 14.92 -18.81
N VAL A 692 -5.82 14.29 -19.47
CA VAL A 692 -7.05 13.77 -18.84
C VAL A 692 -7.06 12.25 -18.64
N THR A 693 -6.03 11.57 -19.14
CA THR A 693 -5.71 10.17 -18.81
C THR A 693 -4.44 10.13 -17.96
N GLU A 694 -4.17 8.99 -17.35
CA GLU A 694 -2.82 8.68 -16.88
C GLU A 694 -1.82 8.91 -18.03
N THR A 695 -0.62 9.39 -17.68
CA THR A 695 0.36 9.90 -18.64
C THR A 695 1.74 9.42 -18.24
N TYR A 696 2.42 8.75 -19.14
CA TYR A 696 3.79 8.29 -18.98
C TYR A 696 4.75 9.30 -19.61
N VAL A 697 5.85 9.60 -18.91
CA VAL A 697 6.99 10.33 -19.47
C VAL A 697 8.02 9.31 -19.94
N SER A 698 8.25 9.27 -21.25
CA SER A 698 9.28 8.46 -21.88
C SER A 698 10.45 9.34 -22.29
N PHE A 699 11.68 8.82 -22.17
CA PHE A 699 12.88 9.47 -22.68
C PHE A 699 13.58 8.59 -23.72
N THR A 700 14.12 9.21 -24.77
CA THR A 700 14.89 8.53 -25.82
C THR A 700 16.11 9.37 -26.21
N HIS A 701 17.15 8.72 -26.74
CA HIS A 701 18.35 9.37 -27.23
C HIS A 701 18.85 8.60 -28.46
N ASP A 702 19.39 9.31 -29.46
CA ASP A 702 19.76 8.70 -30.75
C ASP A 702 21.04 7.84 -30.65
N ASP A 703 21.90 8.15 -29.67
CA ASP A 703 23.03 7.31 -29.26
C ASP A 703 22.59 6.37 -28.14
N GLN A 704 22.89 5.07 -28.29
CA GLN A 704 22.55 3.99 -27.36
C GLN A 704 23.55 3.86 -26.20
N ASP A 705 24.75 4.45 -26.32
CA ASP A 705 25.78 4.41 -25.28
C ASP A 705 25.66 5.56 -24.24
N VAL A 706 24.56 6.32 -24.30
CA VAL A 706 24.26 7.47 -23.44
C VAL A 706 23.24 7.12 -22.35
N LEU A 707 23.58 7.42 -21.10
CA LEU A 707 22.74 7.20 -19.93
C LEU A 707 21.85 8.41 -19.64
N ILE A 708 20.55 8.20 -19.52
CA ILE A 708 19.57 9.25 -19.21
C ILE A 708 19.25 9.25 -17.72
N TYR A 709 19.32 10.41 -17.08
CA TYR A 709 18.91 10.63 -15.69
C TYR A 709 17.73 11.59 -15.61
N TYR A 710 16.77 11.30 -14.74
CA TYR A 710 15.59 12.13 -14.51
C TYR A 710 15.29 12.30 -13.01
N ARG A 711 14.44 13.29 -12.70
CA ARG A 711 13.78 13.47 -11.39
C ARG A 711 12.51 14.29 -11.57
N TYR A 712 11.61 14.29 -10.60
CA TYR A 712 10.37 15.07 -10.68
C TYR A 712 9.93 15.70 -9.36
N TYR A 713 8.97 16.62 -9.46
CA TYR A 713 8.23 17.23 -8.36
C TYR A 713 6.84 17.66 -8.84
N ASP A 714 5.92 17.88 -7.90
CA ASP A 714 4.59 18.44 -8.17
C ASP A 714 4.41 19.83 -7.53
N ALA A 715 3.28 20.48 -7.81
CA ALA A 715 2.99 21.83 -7.31
C ALA A 715 2.85 21.93 -5.77
N PHE A 716 2.64 20.81 -5.09
CA PHE A 716 2.48 20.75 -3.64
C PHE A 716 3.80 20.36 -2.94
N ASN A 717 4.58 19.49 -3.57
CA ASN A 717 5.85 18.96 -3.08
C ASN A 717 7.02 19.53 -3.89
N VAL A 718 7.36 20.80 -3.64
CA VAL A 718 8.41 21.56 -4.36
C VAL A 718 9.86 21.07 -4.10
N ILE A 719 10.03 19.89 -3.50
CA ILE A 719 11.33 19.23 -3.28
C ILE A 719 11.46 18.13 -4.36
N PRO A 720 12.40 18.26 -5.31
CA PRO A 720 12.60 17.23 -6.34
C PRO A 720 13.00 15.89 -5.74
N THR A 721 12.59 14.80 -6.38
CA THR A 721 13.13 13.46 -6.10
C THR A 721 14.66 13.41 -6.27
N ALA A 722 15.28 12.34 -5.77
CA ALA A 722 16.64 11.99 -6.17
C ALA A 722 16.74 11.86 -7.70
N TRP A 723 17.95 12.04 -8.23
CA TRP A 723 18.25 11.74 -9.63
C TRP A 723 18.29 10.23 -9.82
N THR A 724 17.43 9.73 -10.70
CA THR A 724 17.23 8.31 -10.98
C THR A 724 17.66 8.03 -12.42
N LEU A 725 18.35 6.91 -12.65
CA LEU A 725 18.65 6.43 -14.00
C LEU A 725 17.34 5.99 -14.66
N TYR A 726 17.05 6.49 -15.85
CA TYR A 726 15.88 6.09 -16.62
C TYR A 726 16.05 4.66 -17.14
N GLN A 727 15.00 3.84 -16.96
CA GLN A 727 14.97 2.42 -17.38
C GLN A 727 13.65 2.05 -18.06
N GLU A 728 12.54 2.68 -17.66
CA GLU A 728 11.19 2.44 -18.19
C GLU A 728 10.33 3.71 -18.09
N PRO A 729 9.27 3.87 -18.91
CA PRO A 729 8.39 5.04 -18.92
C PRO A 729 7.80 5.37 -17.54
N VAL A 730 7.92 6.64 -17.13
CA VAL A 730 7.59 7.09 -15.77
C VAL A 730 6.11 7.48 -15.70
N LYS A 731 5.29 6.70 -14.98
CA LYS A 731 3.84 6.94 -14.89
C LYS A 731 3.48 8.11 -13.97
N PHE A 732 2.61 8.99 -14.43
CA PHE A 732 1.95 10.05 -13.66
C PHE A 732 0.43 9.87 -13.69
N GLY A 733 -0.21 10.09 -12.53
CA GLY A 733 -1.61 9.75 -12.30
C GLY A 733 -2.25 10.52 -11.14
N LYS A 734 -2.02 11.83 -11.05
CA LYS A 734 -2.55 12.71 -9.99
C LYS A 734 -2.87 14.09 -10.55
N ASN A 735 -4.00 14.67 -10.15
CA ASN A 735 -4.42 16.02 -10.53
C ASN A 735 -3.51 17.10 -9.93
N THR A 736 -2.50 17.52 -10.70
CA THR A 736 -1.52 18.55 -10.30
C THR A 736 -0.71 19.04 -11.51
N MET A 737 0.17 20.02 -11.29
CA MET A 737 1.24 20.40 -12.21
C MET A 737 2.50 19.60 -11.87
N PHE A 738 2.96 18.77 -12.79
CA PHE A 738 4.26 18.10 -12.69
C PHE A 738 5.35 18.93 -13.36
N THR A 739 6.55 18.89 -12.77
CA THR A 739 7.80 19.27 -13.44
C THR A 739 8.74 18.07 -13.37
N VAL A 740 9.21 17.61 -14.53
CA VAL A 740 10.19 16.52 -14.65
C VAL A 740 11.45 17.11 -15.25
N GLU A 741 12.55 17.03 -14.53
CA GLU A 741 13.88 17.50 -14.95
C GLU A 741 14.72 16.31 -15.40
N TYR A 742 15.51 16.46 -16.47
CA TYR A 742 16.26 15.37 -17.08
C TYR A 742 17.58 15.82 -17.73
N TYR A 743 18.51 14.89 -17.94
CA TYR A 743 19.76 15.08 -18.69
C TYR A 743 20.36 13.75 -19.17
N ALA A 744 21.30 13.82 -20.11
CA ALA A 744 22.08 12.72 -20.66
C ALA A 744 23.54 12.74 -20.14
N VAL A 745 24.19 11.56 -20.12
CA VAL A 745 25.61 11.36 -19.76
C VAL A 745 26.25 10.36 -20.73
N ASP A 746 27.43 10.69 -21.26
CA ASP A 746 28.16 9.85 -22.22
C ASP A 746 29.17 8.87 -21.57
N GLN A 747 29.96 8.16 -22.39
CA GLN A 747 31.03 7.28 -21.91
C GLN A 747 32.27 8.01 -21.37
N ALA A 748 32.48 9.29 -21.69
CA ALA A 748 33.47 10.13 -21.02
C ALA A 748 32.93 10.74 -19.69
N LEU A 749 31.67 10.47 -19.33
CA LEU A 749 30.95 11.05 -18.21
C LEU A 749 30.69 12.57 -18.33
N ASN A 750 30.71 13.14 -19.55
CA ASN A 750 30.24 14.51 -19.78
C ASN A 750 28.71 14.55 -19.62
N GLN A 751 28.19 15.61 -18.99
CA GLN A 751 26.75 15.79 -18.72
C GLN A 751 26.14 16.82 -19.69
N SER A 752 25.03 16.46 -20.35
CA SER A 752 24.23 17.40 -21.15
C SER A 752 23.72 18.58 -20.32
N GLN A 753 23.23 19.63 -20.98
CA GLN A 753 22.42 20.61 -20.23
C GLN A 753 21.19 19.93 -19.63
N ARG A 754 20.77 20.42 -18.46
CA ARG A 754 19.58 19.94 -17.78
C ARG A 754 18.37 20.61 -18.38
N GLU A 755 17.44 19.80 -18.84
CA GLU A 755 16.18 20.22 -19.43
C GLU A 755 15.02 19.87 -18.49
N GLN A 756 13.82 20.35 -18.84
CA GLN A 756 12.62 20.07 -18.08
C GLN A 756 11.40 20.01 -19.00
N VAL A 757 10.47 19.11 -18.68
CA VAL A 757 9.10 19.12 -19.21
C VAL A 757 8.14 19.45 -18.07
N ARG A 758 7.05 20.16 -18.40
CA ARG A 758 6.00 20.52 -17.44
C ARG A 758 4.64 20.27 -18.06
N PHE A 759 3.74 19.65 -17.30
CA PHE A 759 2.40 19.32 -17.75
C PHE A 759 1.41 19.34 -16.59
N LYS A 760 0.16 19.70 -16.90
CA LYS A 760 -0.97 19.63 -15.98
C LYS A 760 -1.69 18.31 -16.18
N MET A 761 -2.17 17.71 -15.10
CA MET A 761 -3.12 16.60 -15.17
C MET A 761 -4.49 17.03 -14.64
N ASN A 762 -5.54 16.55 -15.29
CA ASN A 762 -6.94 16.68 -14.89
C ASN A 762 -7.69 15.39 -15.25
N LEU A 763 -7.28 14.30 -14.58
CA LEU A 763 -7.96 13.02 -14.60
C LEU A 763 -9.42 13.21 -14.18
N LYS A 764 -10.32 12.55 -14.91
CA LYS A 764 -11.74 12.46 -14.56
C LYS A 764 -11.85 11.59 -13.29
N PRO A 765 -12.52 12.05 -12.20
CA PRO A 765 -12.65 11.26 -10.98
C PRO A 765 -13.26 9.88 -11.21
N VAL A 766 -12.86 8.90 -10.41
CA VAL A 766 -13.38 7.53 -10.49
C VAL A 766 -14.71 7.46 -9.75
N GLU A 767 -15.82 7.56 -10.49
CA GLU A 767 -17.17 7.60 -9.90
C GLU A 767 -17.77 6.21 -9.58
N ASP A 768 -17.12 5.12 -10.02
CA ASP A 768 -17.61 3.73 -9.90
C ASP A 768 -16.81 2.88 -8.89
N ASN A 769 -15.92 3.49 -8.12
CA ASN A 769 -15.09 2.78 -7.14
C ASN A 769 -15.95 2.11 -6.05
N LEU A 770 -15.74 0.81 -5.83
CA LEU A 770 -16.51 0.00 -4.89
C LEU A 770 -16.17 0.27 -3.42
N PHE A 771 -15.03 0.91 -3.15
CA PHE A 771 -14.49 1.14 -1.81
C PHE A 771 -13.96 2.56 -1.66
N VAL A 772 -14.21 3.17 -0.51
CA VAL A 772 -13.51 4.40 -0.10
C VAL A 772 -12.01 4.12 -0.02
N THR A 773 -11.19 4.95 -0.66
CA THR A 773 -9.73 4.80 -0.70
C THR A 773 -9.05 6.11 -0.37
N ARG A 774 -8.20 6.14 0.66
CA ARG A 774 -7.44 7.33 1.08
C ARG A 774 -5.96 7.01 1.10
N ASN A 775 -5.12 7.86 0.50
CA ASN A 775 -3.67 7.67 0.37
C ASN A 775 -3.28 6.28 -0.20
N GLY A 776 -4.02 5.79 -1.20
CA GLY A 776 -3.79 4.48 -1.83
C GLY A 776 -4.17 3.26 -0.98
N SER A 777 -4.79 3.45 0.18
CA SER A 777 -5.24 2.38 1.08
C SER A 777 -6.77 2.37 1.20
N VAL A 778 -7.39 1.18 1.19
CA VAL A 778 -8.84 1.03 1.40
C VAL A 778 -9.20 1.40 2.85
N VAL A 779 -10.27 2.16 3.03
CA VAL A 779 -10.75 2.57 4.35
C VAL A 779 -11.74 1.55 4.91
N ASN A 780 -11.54 1.16 6.16
CA ASN A 780 -12.32 0.15 6.87
C ASN A 780 -13.11 0.77 8.05
N TYR A 781 -14.19 0.11 8.46
CA TYR A 781 -14.90 0.44 9.70
C TYR A 781 -13.97 0.31 10.92
N ARG A 782 -14.14 1.19 11.91
CA ARG A 782 -13.15 1.45 12.96
C ARG A 782 -12.72 0.21 13.74
N GLY A 783 -11.44 -0.13 13.67
CA GLY A 783 -10.89 -1.29 14.39
C GLY A 783 -11.34 -2.64 13.80
N THR A 784 -11.71 -2.66 12.52
CA THR A 784 -12.03 -3.88 11.76
C THR A 784 -11.28 -3.88 10.43
N ASP A 785 -11.22 -5.05 9.78
CA ASP A 785 -10.76 -5.19 8.40
C ASP A 785 -11.92 -5.20 7.38
N THR A 786 -13.11 -4.74 7.80
CA THR A 786 -14.30 -4.65 6.94
C THR A 786 -14.23 -3.35 6.13
N PRO A 787 -14.20 -3.39 4.79
CA PRO A 787 -14.03 -2.21 3.96
C PRO A 787 -15.36 -1.46 3.83
N ILE A 788 -15.27 -0.13 3.74
CA ILE A 788 -16.43 0.74 3.57
C ILE A 788 -16.88 0.66 2.10
N LEU A 789 -17.98 -0.07 1.88
CA LEU A 789 -18.56 -0.32 0.56
C LEU A 789 -19.36 0.89 0.08
N LEU A 790 -19.10 1.30 -1.16
CA LEU A 790 -19.84 2.35 -1.87
C LEU A 790 -20.71 1.70 -2.96
N PRO A 791 -21.96 2.17 -3.17
CA PRO A 791 -22.70 1.86 -4.39
C PRO A 791 -21.88 2.22 -5.63
N LYS A 792 -21.89 1.36 -6.66
CA LYS A 792 -21.16 1.57 -7.92
C LYS A 792 -21.61 2.79 -8.73
N THR A 793 -22.77 3.33 -8.40
CA THR A 793 -23.41 4.46 -9.05
C THR A 793 -24.24 5.18 -8.00
N TYR A 794 -24.16 6.50 -7.94
CA TYR A 794 -25.15 7.27 -7.21
C TYR A 794 -26.54 7.10 -7.85
N THR A 795 -27.59 7.15 -7.03
CA THR A 795 -28.98 7.14 -7.49
C THR A 795 -29.63 8.41 -6.98
N GLU A 796 -29.83 9.39 -7.89
CA GLU A 796 -30.53 10.63 -7.57
C GLU A 796 -31.98 10.31 -7.17
N LYS A 797 -32.43 10.85 -6.03
CA LYS A 797 -33.77 10.63 -5.51
C LYS A 797 -34.72 11.71 -6.04
N GLU A 798 -35.85 11.31 -6.64
CA GLU A 798 -36.93 12.23 -7.01
C GLU A 798 -37.52 12.98 -5.79
N GLN A 799 -37.34 12.42 -4.58
CA GLN A 799 -37.76 13.02 -3.31
C GLN A 799 -36.68 12.83 -2.24
N GLU A 800 -36.06 13.93 -1.80
CA GLU A 800 -35.11 13.98 -0.68
C GLU A 800 -34.95 15.41 -0.16
N VAL A 801 -34.49 15.54 1.08
CA VAL A 801 -34.06 16.83 1.65
C VAL A 801 -32.63 17.13 1.19
N ARG A 802 -32.45 18.28 0.55
CA ARG A 802 -31.15 18.89 0.26
C ARG A 802 -31.11 20.22 0.98
N ALA A 803 -30.51 20.21 2.17
CA ALA A 803 -30.55 21.33 3.09
C ALA A 803 -29.20 22.05 3.26
N VAL A 804 -29.25 23.31 3.67
CA VAL A 804 -28.06 24.08 4.07
C VAL A 804 -28.40 24.89 5.33
N TRP A 805 -27.42 25.06 6.22
CA TRP A 805 -27.57 25.99 7.35
C TRP A 805 -27.33 27.43 6.91
N VAL A 806 -28.09 28.37 7.48
CA VAL A 806 -27.90 29.82 7.33
C VAL A 806 -27.72 30.42 8.73
N SER A 807 -26.47 30.43 9.17
CA SER A 807 -25.98 30.79 10.50
C SER A 807 -25.83 32.31 10.66
N THR A 808 -26.71 32.90 11.45
CA THR A 808 -26.73 34.35 11.72
C THR A 808 -25.83 34.75 12.87
N VAL A 809 -25.50 33.83 13.78
CA VAL A 809 -24.56 34.06 14.89
C VAL A 809 -23.20 34.48 14.35
N SER A 810 -22.63 35.53 14.95
CA SER A 810 -21.35 36.13 14.56
C SER A 810 -21.29 36.66 13.11
N ASN A 811 -22.41 36.75 12.39
CA ASN A 811 -22.44 37.08 10.95
C ASN A 811 -21.64 36.09 10.09
N ILE A 812 -21.82 34.77 10.31
CA ILE A 812 -21.13 33.71 9.57
C ILE A 812 -21.61 33.64 8.11
N ASP A 813 -22.93 33.56 7.89
CA ASP A 813 -23.53 33.37 6.56
C ASP A 813 -24.18 34.63 5.98
N LEU A 814 -24.46 35.62 6.83
CA LEU A 814 -25.10 36.88 6.43
C LEU A 814 -24.42 38.07 7.11
N ASP A 815 -24.14 39.07 6.29
CA ASP A 815 -23.53 40.33 6.65
C ASP A 815 -24.51 41.19 7.49
N ARG A 816 -24.06 42.34 8.01
CA ARG A 816 -24.96 43.24 8.76
C ARG A 816 -25.82 44.09 7.84
N LEU A 817 -27.03 44.42 8.31
CA LEU A 817 -27.93 45.34 7.62
C LEU A 817 -27.29 46.74 7.52
N SER A 818 -26.89 47.09 6.30
CA SER A 818 -26.37 48.41 5.92
C SER A 818 -27.49 49.32 5.40
N THR A 819 -28.37 48.77 4.58
CA THR A 819 -29.64 49.34 4.10
C THR A 819 -30.68 48.22 4.02
N ILE A 820 -31.97 48.55 4.10
CA ILE A 820 -33.05 47.54 4.01
C ILE A 820 -33.01 46.85 2.65
N ASP A 821 -32.92 47.61 1.56
CA ASP A 821 -32.96 47.06 0.19
C ASP A 821 -31.71 46.24 -0.14
N GLY A 822 -30.53 46.68 0.30
CA GLY A 822 -29.29 45.91 0.15
C GLY A 822 -29.27 44.62 0.99
N TYR A 823 -29.92 44.62 2.16
CA TYR A 823 -30.06 43.41 2.98
C TYR A 823 -31.10 42.44 2.39
N LYS A 824 -32.22 42.94 1.84
CA LYS A 824 -33.17 42.13 1.07
C LYS A 824 -32.54 41.51 -0.18
N ALA A 825 -31.74 42.28 -0.92
CA ALA A 825 -30.97 41.76 -2.05
C ALA A 825 -30.01 40.65 -1.63
N GLN A 826 -29.32 40.78 -0.49
CA GLN A 826 -28.45 39.73 0.06
C GLN A 826 -29.23 38.44 0.39
N LEU A 827 -30.42 38.55 0.99
CA LEU A 827 -31.29 37.42 1.28
C LEU A 827 -31.83 36.76 0.00
N ILE A 828 -32.17 37.56 -1.02
CA ILE A 828 -32.55 37.07 -2.36
C ILE A 828 -31.38 36.28 -3.00
N THR A 829 -30.18 36.86 -3.07
CA THR A 829 -28.99 36.20 -3.61
C THR A 829 -28.68 34.89 -2.88
N MET A 830 -28.84 34.85 -1.56
CA MET A 830 -28.67 33.64 -0.75
C MET A 830 -29.64 32.54 -1.18
N LEU A 831 -30.93 32.86 -1.33
CA LEU A 831 -31.94 31.91 -1.79
C LEU A 831 -31.78 31.50 -3.27
N ASP A 832 -31.30 32.41 -4.12
CA ASP A 832 -31.00 32.12 -5.52
C ASP A 832 -29.82 31.15 -5.64
N VAL A 833 -28.74 31.32 -4.85
CA VAL A 833 -27.61 30.38 -4.79
C VAL A 833 -28.04 29.00 -4.26
N VAL A 834 -28.91 28.95 -3.26
CA VAL A 834 -29.51 27.70 -2.75
C VAL A 834 -30.28 26.99 -3.86
N LYS A 835 -31.14 27.69 -4.61
CA LYS A 835 -31.86 27.11 -5.75
C LYS A 835 -30.94 26.66 -6.88
N GLN A 836 -29.92 27.46 -7.23
CA GLN A 836 -28.97 27.16 -8.31
C GLN A 836 -28.13 25.90 -8.07
N ASN A 837 -27.91 25.52 -6.81
CA ASN A 837 -27.22 24.29 -6.42
C ASN A 837 -28.22 23.15 -6.07
N ASN A 838 -29.46 23.23 -6.58
CA ASN A 838 -30.51 22.22 -6.43
C ASN A 838 -30.87 21.83 -4.97
N PHE A 839 -30.63 22.71 -4.00
CA PHE A 839 -31.12 22.57 -2.63
C PHE A 839 -32.63 22.91 -2.55
N ASN A 840 -33.34 22.32 -1.58
CA ASN A 840 -34.78 22.54 -1.36
C ASN A 840 -35.15 22.88 0.09
N THR A 841 -34.20 22.98 1.03
CA THR A 841 -34.48 23.38 2.42
C THR A 841 -33.38 24.30 2.97
N ILE A 842 -33.73 25.26 3.84
CA ILE A 842 -32.78 26.03 4.65
C ILE A 842 -33.06 25.90 6.14
N PHE A 843 -32.01 25.72 6.93
CA PHE A 843 -32.04 25.88 8.40
C PHE A 843 -31.64 27.32 8.74
N PHE A 844 -32.61 28.24 8.70
CA PHE A 844 -32.37 29.67 8.89
C PHE A 844 -32.33 30.05 10.37
N GLN A 845 -31.22 30.57 10.87
CA GLN A 845 -31.03 30.82 12.30
C GLN A 845 -31.82 32.04 12.80
N THR A 846 -33.09 31.81 13.16
CA THR A 846 -34.00 32.84 13.69
C THR A 846 -33.64 33.29 15.10
N ARG A 847 -32.90 32.49 15.87
CA ARG A 847 -32.51 32.77 17.27
C ARG A 847 -31.08 32.32 17.58
N PRO A 848 -30.06 33.16 17.38
CA PRO A 848 -28.66 32.81 17.63
C PRO A 848 -28.21 32.91 19.11
N MET A 849 -28.73 33.85 19.91
CA MET A 849 -28.17 34.23 21.22
C MET A 849 -29.22 34.90 22.16
N ASN A 850 -30.26 34.17 22.55
CA ASN A 850 -31.39 34.64 23.39
C ASN A 850 -32.25 35.78 22.77
N ASP A 851 -31.97 36.14 21.54
CA ASP A 851 -32.54 37.20 20.71
C ASP A 851 -33.42 36.62 19.57
N SER A 852 -33.85 37.45 18.61
CA SER A 852 -34.66 37.06 17.45
C SER A 852 -34.26 37.77 16.15
N PHE A 853 -34.50 37.12 15.01
CA PHE A 853 -34.46 37.70 13.66
C PHE A 853 -35.86 38.10 13.15
N TYR A 854 -36.83 38.22 14.06
CA TYR A 854 -38.22 38.54 13.78
C TYR A 854 -38.83 39.33 14.95
N PRO A 855 -39.88 40.15 14.73
CA PRO A 855 -40.65 40.78 15.80
C PRO A 855 -41.20 39.76 16.81
N SER A 856 -40.76 39.83 18.06
CA SER A 856 -41.14 38.89 19.12
C SER A 856 -41.58 39.63 20.40
N GLU A 857 -42.62 39.15 21.06
CA GLU A 857 -43.01 39.55 22.41
C GLU A 857 -42.12 38.92 23.49
N HIS A 858 -41.20 38.03 23.10
CA HIS A 858 -40.44 37.15 23.99
C HIS A 858 -38.92 37.30 23.85
N ALA A 859 -38.43 37.91 22.77
CA ALA A 859 -37.00 38.13 22.54
C ALA A 859 -36.72 39.50 21.87
N PRO A 860 -35.62 40.18 22.21
CA PRO A 860 -35.21 41.38 21.52
C PRO A 860 -34.62 41.05 20.13
N PHE A 861 -34.75 41.97 19.17
CA PHE A 861 -34.06 41.87 17.88
C PHE A 861 -32.56 41.63 18.03
N SER A 862 -31.99 40.79 17.16
CA SER A 862 -30.62 40.34 17.28
C SER A 862 -29.58 41.43 17.01
N ARG A 863 -28.56 41.44 17.87
CA ARG A 863 -27.31 42.19 17.69
C ARG A 863 -26.62 41.90 16.35
N TYR A 864 -26.84 40.72 15.75
CA TYR A 864 -26.21 40.34 14.49
C TYR A 864 -26.87 40.98 13.26
N ILE A 865 -28.09 41.54 13.39
CA ILE A 865 -28.73 42.29 12.31
C ILE A 865 -28.10 43.69 12.18
N THR A 866 -28.09 44.47 13.27
CA THR A 866 -27.80 45.92 13.23
C THR A 866 -26.53 46.33 13.98
N GLY A 867 -25.84 45.38 14.61
CA GLY A 867 -24.75 45.63 15.57
C GLY A 867 -25.22 45.96 16.99
N VAL A 868 -26.52 46.12 17.25
CA VAL A 868 -27.09 46.50 18.55
C VAL A 868 -28.32 45.63 18.86
N GLU A 869 -28.33 44.99 20.02
CA GLU A 869 -29.47 44.16 20.46
C GLU A 869 -30.70 45.02 20.79
N GLY A 870 -31.89 44.54 20.45
CA GLY A 870 -33.16 45.24 20.65
C GLY A 870 -33.43 46.37 19.65
N LYS A 871 -32.50 46.67 18.74
CA LYS A 871 -32.71 47.67 17.69
C LYS A 871 -33.45 47.06 16.50
N ASP A 872 -34.68 47.55 16.30
CA ASP A 872 -35.53 47.28 15.14
C ASP A 872 -34.78 47.53 13.80
N PRO A 873 -34.77 46.55 12.86
CA PRO A 873 -34.20 46.71 11.51
C PRO A 873 -35.11 47.47 10.52
N GLY A 874 -36.36 47.73 10.86
CA GLY A 874 -37.33 48.49 10.05
C GLY A 874 -38.18 47.64 9.10
N PHE A 875 -38.04 46.31 9.10
CA PHE A 875 -38.93 45.36 8.43
C PHE A 875 -38.83 43.96 9.07
N ASP A 876 -39.80 43.10 8.81
CA ASP A 876 -39.74 41.69 9.25
C ASP A 876 -38.85 40.87 8.30
N ILE A 877 -37.78 40.30 8.83
CA ILE A 877 -36.79 39.52 8.07
C ILE A 877 -37.27 38.08 7.87
N LEU A 878 -37.94 37.47 8.85
CA LEU A 878 -38.36 36.07 8.76
C LEU A 878 -39.52 35.90 7.77
N GLU A 879 -40.53 36.75 7.86
CA GLU A 879 -41.63 36.82 6.89
C GLU A 879 -41.10 37.00 5.45
N PHE A 880 -40.09 37.85 5.27
CA PHE A 880 -39.46 38.07 3.96
C PHE A 880 -38.71 36.83 3.47
N VAL A 881 -37.93 36.16 4.33
CA VAL A 881 -37.17 34.95 3.96
C VAL A 881 -38.11 33.79 3.61
N ILE A 882 -39.16 33.54 4.40
CA ILE A 882 -40.16 32.50 4.14
C ILE A 882 -40.79 32.73 2.76
N LYS A 883 -41.35 33.92 2.53
CA LYS A 883 -42.04 34.24 1.28
C LYS A 883 -41.14 34.12 0.05
N GLU A 884 -39.89 34.57 0.13
CA GLU A 884 -38.94 34.48 -0.99
C GLU A 884 -38.40 33.06 -1.20
N ALA A 885 -38.29 32.24 -0.16
CA ALA A 885 -37.89 30.83 -0.24
C ALA A 885 -39.00 29.95 -0.82
N HIS A 886 -40.24 30.12 -0.36
CA HIS A 886 -41.41 29.39 -0.84
C HIS A 886 -41.64 29.60 -2.35
N GLN A 887 -41.50 30.84 -2.85
CA GLN A 887 -41.52 31.15 -4.29
C GLN A 887 -40.48 30.35 -5.09
N ARG A 888 -39.33 30.03 -4.47
CA ARG A 888 -38.21 29.29 -5.09
C ARG A 888 -38.29 27.78 -4.93
N GLY A 889 -39.30 27.26 -4.25
CA GLY A 889 -39.43 25.83 -3.95
C GLY A 889 -38.55 25.38 -2.78
N ILE A 890 -38.26 26.27 -1.83
CA ILE A 890 -37.38 26.02 -0.68
C ILE A 890 -38.18 26.06 0.63
N GLU A 891 -38.15 24.99 1.43
CA GLU A 891 -38.67 24.94 2.80
C GLU A 891 -37.79 25.76 3.77
N VAL A 892 -38.40 26.51 4.69
CA VAL A 892 -37.71 27.30 5.72
C VAL A 892 -37.93 26.69 7.10
N HIS A 893 -36.93 25.95 7.57
CA HIS A 893 -36.88 25.44 8.93
C HIS A 893 -36.23 26.50 9.83
N ALA A 894 -37.03 27.10 10.71
CA ALA A 894 -36.56 28.10 11.66
C ALA A 894 -35.64 27.45 12.71
N TRP A 895 -34.35 27.80 12.66
CA TRP A 895 -33.34 27.32 13.59
C TRP A 895 -33.20 28.23 14.81
N LEU A 896 -33.47 27.67 15.98
CA LEU A 896 -33.32 28.33 17.27
C LEU A 896 -32.23 27.66 18.10
N ASN A 897 -31.38 28.46 18.73
CA ASN A 897 -30.58 28.00 19.86
C ASN A 897 -31.41 28.11 21.16
N PRO A 898 -31.67 27.02 21.89
CA PRO A 898 -32.59 27.05 23.02
C PRO A 898 -32.06 27.83 24.24
N TYR A 899 -30.77 27.69 24.57
CA TYR A 899 -30.24 28.14 25.87
C TYR A 899 -29.15 29.21 25.81
N ARG A 900 -28.43 29.43 24.70
CA ARG A 900 -27.27 30.34 24.63
C ARG A 900 -27.66 31.79 24.98
N VAL A 901 -26.96 32.40 25.94
CA VAL A 901 -27.15 33.81 26.36
C VAL A 901 -25.93 34.68 26.05
N SER A 902 -24.71 34.20 26.31
CA SER A 902 -23.49 34.97 26.03
C SER A 902 -22.27 34.06 25.85
N THR A 903 -21.34 34.48 24.99
CA THR A 903 -20.05 33.80 24.74
C THR A 903 -18.86 34.49 25.41
N GLY A 904 -19.11 35.53 26.20
CA GLY A 904 -18.07 36.26 26.94
C GLY A 904 -17.49 35.48 28.14
N THR A 905 -16.43 36.03 28.73
CA THR A 905 -15.66 35.42 29.83
C THR A 905 -15.58 36.31 31.08
N GLN A 906 -16.32 37.42 31.11
CA GLN A 906 -16.45 38.30 32.29
C GLN A 906 -17.36 37.68 33.34
N ASP A 907 -17.52 38.31 34.52
CA ASP A 907 -18.52 37.84 35.48
C ASP A 907 -19.95 37.92 34.91
N LYS A 908 -20.83 37.08 35.46
CA LYS A 908 -22.22 36.93 35.01
C LYS A 908 -23.00 38.26 34.98
N LEU A 909 -22.80 39.16 35.95
CA LEU A 909 -23.55 40.41 36.02
C LEU A 909 -23.04 41.43 35.00
N SER A 910 -21.71 41.52 34.83
CA SER A 910 -21.12 42.33 33.76
C SER A 910 -21.63 41.90 32.38
N GLN A 911 -21.66 40.59 32.09
CA GLN A 911 -22.17 40.08 30.82
C GLN A 911 -23.67 40.36 30.62
N LEU A 912 -24.52 40.10 31.62
CA LEU A 912 -25.95 40.39 31.52
C LEU A 912 -26.24 41.90 31.37
N SER A 913 -25.38 42.78 31.89
CA SER A 913 -25.54 44.23 31.71
C SER A 913 -25.48 44.70 30.25
N LEU A 914 -24.78 43.94 29.39
CA LEU A 914 -24.57 44.22 27.96
C LEU A 914 -25.71 43.74 27.05
N LEU A 915 -26.73 43.07 27.60
CA LEU A 915 -27.92 42.64 26.86
C LEU A 915 -28.96 43.77 26.80
N SER A 916 -29.94 43.66 25.90
CA SER A 916 -31.09 44.58 25.89
C SER A 916 -31.86 44.52 27.23
N ASP A 917 -32.45 45.64 27.66
CA ASP A 917 -33.37 45.64 28.81
C ASP A 917 -34.59 44.75 28.59
N ASP A 918 -34.90 44.43 27.32
CA ASP A 918 -35.96 43.49 26.98
C ASP A 918 -35.55 42.00 26.98
N ASN A 919 -34.26 41.70 27.07
CA ASN A 919 -33.71 40.35 27.03
C ASN A 919 -34.16 39.49 28.22
N PHE A 920 -34.65 38.26 27.97
CA PHE A 920 -35.18 37.39 29.02
C PHE A 920 -34.13 37.04 30.08
N ALA A 921 -32.89 36.78 29.68
CA ALA A 921 -31.80 36.46 30.61
C ALA A 921 -31.41 37.66 31.51
N LYS A 922 -31.55 38.90 31.00
CA LYS A 922 -31.31 40.13 31.77
C LYS A 922 -32.47 40.43 32.73
N LYS A 923 -33.71 40.21 32.28
CA LYS A 923 -34.93 40.31 33.12
C LYS A 923 -34.95 39.27 34.24
N ASN A 924 -34.36 38.08 34.03
CA ASN A 924 -34.42 36.95 34.95
C ASN A 924 -33.01 36.38 35.27
N PRO A 925 -32.12 37.16 35.93
CA PRO A 925 -30.71 36.78 36.12
C PRO A 925 -30.52 35.48 36.94
N ASP A 926 -31.48 35.12 37.80
CA ASP A 926 -31.45 33.88 38.59
C ASP A 926 -31.69 32.62 37.74
N LEU A 927 -32.27 32.75 36.53
CA LEU A 927 -32.52 31.66 35.59
C LEU A 927 -31.34 31.38 34.64
N VAL A 928 -30.19 32.03 34.87
CA VAL A 928 -28.99 31.97 34.01
C VAL A 928 -27.85 31.30 34.78
N ILE A 929 -27.08 30.43 34.13
CA ILE A 929 -25.92 29.73 34.69
C ILE A 929 -24.68 29.88 33.80
N ALA A 930 -23.49 29.78 34.38
CA ALA A 930 -22.21 29.90 33.68
C ALA A 930 -21.54 28.54 33.42
N ASP A 931 -20.90 28.39 32.27
CA ASP A 931 -19.99 27.25 32.02
C ASP A 931 -18.60 27.48 32.66
N LYS A 932 -17.73 26.46 32.60
CA LYS A 932 -16.38 26.50 33.18
C LYS A 932 -15.46 27.58 32.59
N GLN A 933 -15.85 28.22 31.49
CA GLN A 933 -15.12 29.26 30.76
C GLN A 933 -15.81 30.63 30.88
N GLY A 934 -16.93 30.71 31.61
CA GLY A 934 -17.68 31.93 31.89
C GLY A 934 -18.80 32.24 30.89
N LYS A 935 -19.03 31.42 29.86
CA LYS A 935 -20.13 31.62 28.91
C LYS A 935 -21.47 31.41 29.63
N LEU A 936 -22.49 32.17 29.25
CA LEU A 936 -23.80 32.12 29.90
C LEU A 936 -24.82 31.34 29.06
N ILE A 937 -25.59 30.49 29.74
CA ILE A 937 -26.78 29.81 29.20
C ILE A 937 -27.96 29.99 30.15
N LEU A 938 -29.19 29.91 29.63
CA LEU A 938 -30.38 29.69 30.44
C LEU A 938 -30.27 28.31 31.10
N ASN A 939 -30.68 28.20 32.37
CA ASN A 939 -30.62 26.96 33.15
C ASN A 939 -31.71 25.97 32.67
N PRO A 940 -31.37 24.85 32.00
CA PRO A 940 -32.37 23.90 31.50
C PRO A 940 -33.21 23.28 32.62
N GLY A 941 -32.68 23.25 33.85
CA GLY A 941 -33.32 22.71 35.04
C GLY A 941 -34.50 23.52 35.57
N GLU A 942 -34.63 24.80 35.22
CA GLU A 942 -35.72 25.65 35.67
C GLU A 942 -36.97 25.47 34.76
N PRO A 943 -38.14 25.07 35.28
CA PRO A 943 -39.35 24.93 34.48
C PRO A 943 -39.77 26.25 33.78
N GLN A 944 -39.41 27.40 34.36
CA GLN A 944 -39.64 28.72 33.77
C GLN A 944 -38.83 28.96 32.49
N VAL A 945 -37.62 28.39 32.39
CA VAL A 945 -36.80 28.44 31.17
C VAL A 945 -37.43 27.58 30.07
N ARG A 946 -37.89 26.38 30.40
CA ARG A 946 -38.54 25.48 29.42
C ARG A 946 -39.86 26.05 28.92
N ALA A 947 -40.70 26.59 29.80
CA ALA A 947 -41.93 27.28 29.43
C ALA A 947 -41.66 28.52 28.56
N TYR A 948 -40.60 29.29 28.84
CA TYR A 948 -40.19 30.42 28.01
C TYR A 948 -39.79 29.99 26.59
N ILE A 949 -38.99 28.93 26.44
CA ILE A 949 -38.61 28.40 25.12
C ILE A 949 -39.83 27.84 24.36
N GLY A 950 -40.73 27.14 25.06
CA GLY A 950 -42.00 26.67 24.50
C GLY A 950 -42.87 27.82 23.99
N ASN A 951 -42.96 28.93 24.73
CA ASN A 951 -43.68 30.13 24.28
C ASN A 951 -43.03 30.76 23.04
N VAL A 952 -41.70 30.85 22.96
CA VAL A 952 -40.97 31.37 21.77
C VAL A 952 -41.26 30.52 20.53
N VAL A 953 -41.26 29.19 20.66
CA VAL A 953 -41.61 28.30 19.53
C VAL A 953 -43.10 28.42 19.18
N SER A 954 -43.99 28.50 20.16
CA SER A 954 -45.43 28.66 19.97
C SER A 954 -45.78 29.98 19.26
N GLU A 955 -45.13 31.09 19.64
CA GLU A 955 -45.19 32.38 18.94
C GLU A 955 -44.80 32.24 17.47
N LEU A 956 -43.62 31.66 17.21
CA LEU A 956 -43.06 31.51 15.88
C LEU A 956 -43.97 30.70 14.94
N ILE A 957 -44.40 29.49 15.33
CA ILE A 957 -45.28 28.67 14.47
C ILE A 957 -46.71 29.21 14.35
N THR A 958 -47.15 30.03 15.31
CA THR A 958 -48.47 30.69 15.23
C THR A 958 -48.46 31.83 14.22
N ASN A 959 -47.39 32.62 14.19
CA ASN A 959 -47.32 33.88 13.45
C ASN A 959 -46.74 33.75 12.02
N TYR A 960 -45.90 32.74 11.78
CA TYR A 960 -45.16 32.57 10.52
C TYR A 960 -45.44 31.20 9.88
N ASP A 961 -45.49 31.14 8.54
CA ASP A 961 -45.67 29.91 7.75
C ASP A 961 -44.32 29.18 7.59
N VAL A 962 -43.76 28.73 8.72
CA VAL A 962 -42.50 27.97 8.76
C VAL A 962 -42.74 26.49 8.53
N ASP A 963 -42.00 25.88 7.61
CA ASP A 963 -42.11 24.46 7.30
C ASP A 963 -41.55 23.57 8.43
N GLY A 964 -40.69 24.13 9.28
CA GLY A 964 -40.20 23.43 10.46
C GLY A 964 -39.58 24.30 11.56
N VAL A 965 -39.43 23.66 12.72
CA VAL A 965 -38.69 24.13 13.90
C VAL A 965 -37.44 23.26 14.04
N HIS A 966 -36.28 23.89 14.22
CA HIS A 966 -34.99 23.21 14.31
C HIS A 966 -34.17 23.69 15.51
N PHE A 967 -33.59 22.76 16.28
CA PHE A 967 -32.55 23.08 17.28
C PHE A 967 -31.18 22.52 16.87
N ASP A 968 -30.11 23.21 17.27
CA ASP A 968 -28.72 22.77 17.11
C ASP A 968 -28.23 21.87 18.27
N ASP A 969 -26.93 21.63 18.30
CA ASP A 969 -26.20 20.76 19.22
C ASP A 969 -25.98 21.36 20.62
N TYR A 970 -26.46 22.57 20.88
CA TYR A 970 -26.13 23.35 22.08
C TYR A 970 -27.18 23.20 23.18
N PHE A 971 -27.02 22.14 23.98
CA PHE A 971 -27.80 21.89 25.18
C PHE A 971 -27.10 22.51 26.42
N TYR A 972 -26.56 21.71 27.34
CA TYR A 972 -25.54 22.24 28.26
C TYR A 972 -24.22 22.49 27.50
N SER A 973 -23.40 23.43 27.98
CA SER A 973 -22.20 23.87 27.24
C SER A 973 -21.17 22.77 27.06
N TYR A 974 -20.61 22.67 25.85
CA TYR A 974 -19.35 21.98 25.50
C TYR A 974 -18.20 22.25 26.50
N GLY A 975 -18.20 23.44 27.11
CA GLY A 975 -17.22 23.82 28.12
C GLY A 975 -17.29 23.01 29.43
N GLY A 976 -18.42 22.34 29.65
CA GLY A 976 -18.78 21.65 30.88
C GLY A 976 -19.29 22.62 31.97
N MET A 977 -20.13 22.11 32.88
CA MET A 977 -20.72 22.89 33.96
C MET A 977 -20.05 22.62 35.31
N TYR A 978 -20.10 23.60 36.22
CA TYR A 978 -19.87 23.34 37.65
C TYR A 978 -21.17 22.96 38.34
N ASP A 979 -21.13 21.92 39.17
CA ASP A 979 -22.28 21.44 39.95
C ASP A 979 -22.82 22.44 40.98
N SER A 980 -22.10 23.52 41.26
CA SER A 980 -22.57 24.66 42.05
C SER A 980 -23.63 25.49 41.33
N GLU A 981 -23.55 25.60 40.00
CA GLU A 981 -24.37 26.52 39.20
C GLU A 981 -25.84 26.10 39.17
N ASP A 982 -26.11 24.80 39.03
CA ASP A 982 -27.46 24.23 39.06
C ASP A 982 -27.82 23.61 40.42
N GLN A 983 -27.00 23.74 41.46
CA GLN A 983 -27.20 23.08 42.76
C GLN A 983 -28.54 23.40 43.42
N LEU A 984 -28.99 24.66 43.33
CA LEU A 984 -30.24 25.10 43.95
C LEU A 984 -31.46 24.57 43.16
N THR A 985 -31.40 24.62 41.83
CA THR A 985 -32.39 24.08 40.91
C THR A 985 -32.52 22.56 41.05
N TYR A 986 -31.39 21.84 41.09
CA TYR A 986 -31.32 20.40 41.36
C TYR A 986 -32.02 20.05 42.69
N ASN A 987 -31.65 20.72 43.79
CA ASN A 987 -32.26 20.49 45.11
C ASN A 987 -33.76 20.82 45.17
N LYS A 988 -34.26 21.68 44.26
CA LYS A 988 -35.64 22.18 44.25
C LYS A 988 -36.58 21.34 43.38
N TYR A 989 -36.10 20.80 42.26
CA TYR A 989 -36.93 20.10 41.27
C TYR A 989 -36.57 18.63 41.02
N ASN A 990 -35.46 18.11 41.53
CA ASN A 990 -35.17 16.66 41.46
C ASN A 990 -36.01 15.87 42.49
N GLN A 991 -37.33 15.85 42.29
CA GLN A 991 -38.28 15.17 43.18
C GLN A 991 -38.19 13.63 43.07
N GLU A 992 -37.67 13.14 41.95
CA GLU A 992 -37.52 11.72 41.63
C GLU A 992 -36.21 11.11 42.15
N GLY A 993 -35.27 11.94 42.63
CA GLY A 993 -34.01 11.49 43.23
C GLY A 993 -32.97 10.97 42.23
N LEU A 994 -33.05 11.39 40.97
CA LEU A 994 -32.12 11.04 39.90
C LEU A 994 -30.68 11.47 40.25
N ALA A 995 -29.66 10.79 39.71
CA ALA A 995 -28.30 11.33 39.76
C ALA A 995 -28.20 12.61 38.91
N ARG A 996 -27.25 13.51 39.20
CA ARG A 996 -27.24 14.84 38.55
C ARG A 996 -27.13 14.77 37.03
N ASP A 997 -26.31 13.89 36.48
CA ASP A 997 -26.16 13.76 35.03
C ASP A 997 -27.45 13.24 34.36
N ASP A 998 -28.19 12.34 35.04
CA ASP A 998 -29.50 11.87 34.57
C ASP A 998 -30.57 12.95 34.71
N TRP A 999 -30.55 13.73 35.80
CA TRP A 999 -31.41 14.90 35.97
C TRP A 999 -31.13 15.97 34.91
N ARG A 1000 -29.87 16.23 34.55
CA ARG A 1000 -29.52 17.16 33.47
C ARG A 1000 -30.08 16.67 32.12
N ARG A 1001 -29.94 15.38 31.80
CA ARG A 1001 -30.56 14.75 30.62
C ARG A 1001 -32.08 14.89 30.64
N ASP A 1002 -32.71 14.53 31.75
CA ASP A 1002 -34.15 14.59 31.94
C ASP A 1002 -34.74 16.01 31.78
N ASN A 1003 -34.03 17.05 32.21
CA ASN A 1003 -34.48 18.43 31.97
C ASN A 1003 -34.41 18.84 30.49
N VAL A 1004 -33.46 18.31 29.72
CA VAL A 1004 -33.43 18.49 28.26
C VAL A 1004 -34.55 17.69 27.61
N ASN A 1005 -34.73 16.42 28.02
CA ASN A 1005 -35.80 15.53 27.56
C ASN A 1005 -37.18 16.20 27.70
N ARG A 1006 -37.51 16.76 28.87
CA ARG A 1006 -38.76 17.47 29.12
C ARG A 1006 -38.93 18.74 28.27
N LEU A 1007 -37.85 19.36 27.76
CA LEU A 1007 -37.98 20.42 26.75
C LEU A 1007 -38.35 19.81 25.39
N VAL A 1008 -37.59 18.83 24.90
CA VAL A 1008 -37.81 18.20 23.59
C VAL A 1008 -39.23 17.62 23.49
N GLU A 1009 -39.69 16.92 24.53
CA GLU A 1009 -41.06 16.40 24.67
C GLU A 1009 -42.12 17.52 24.58
N SER A 1010 -41.96 18.61 25.34
CA SER A 1010 -42.93 19.72 25.33
C SER A 1010 -42.95 20.53 24.02
N ILE A 1011 -41.82 20.65 23.32
CA ILE A 1011 -41.79 21.25 21.98
C ILE A 1011 -42.49 20.33 20.96
N ASN A 1012 -42.30 19.02 21.08
CA ASN A 1012 -43.01 18.04 20.26
C ASN A 1012 -44.53 18.09 20.50
N GLU A 1013 -44.99 18.22 21.75
CA GLU A 1013 -46.40 18.43 22.07
C GLU A 1013 -46.96 19.73 21.48
N ILE A 1014 -46.21 20.84 21.54
CA ILE A 1014 -46.60 22.14 20.96
C ILE A 1014 -46.78 22.04 19.44
N VAL A 1015 -45.81 21.47 18.73
CA VAL A 1015 -45.86 21.33 17.26
C VAL A 1015 -46.95 20.32 16.83
N LYS A 1016 -47.06 19.16 17.50
CA LYS A 1016 -48.16 18.21 17.23
C LYS A 1016 -49.53 18.81 17.52
N THR A 1017 -49.66 19.67 18.52
CA THR A 1017 -50.91 20.39 18.83
C THR A 1017 -51.24 21.43 17.76
N HIS A 1018 -50.24 22.12 17.22
CA HIS A 1018 -50.40 23.08 16.13
C HIS A 1018 -50.92 22.42 14.85
N ASN A 1019 -50.26 21.35 14.39
CA ASN A 1019 -50.61 20.61 13.17
C ASN A 1019 -51.95 19.85 13.28
N GLN A 1020 -52.53 19.73 14.49
CA GLN A 1020 -53.89 19.21 14.71
C GLN A 1020 -54.97 20.31 14.65
N GLN A 1021 -54.59 21.59 14.74
CA GLN A 1021 -55.51 22.73 14.76
C GLN A 1021 -55.53 23.50 13.43
N LYS A 1022 -54.41 23.55 12.71
CA LYS A 1022 -54.33 24.04 11.34
C LYS A 1022 -54.35 22.88 10.33
N THR A 1023 -54.26 23.20 9.04
CA THR A 1023 -54.07 22.26 7.91
C THR A 1023 -52.60 22.01 7.58
N ASP A 1024 -51.69 22.55 8.39
CA ASP A 1024 -50.33 22.86 8.01
C ASP A 1024 -49.36 21.87 8.68
N TYR A 1025 -48.24 21.56 8.02
CA TYR A 1025 -47.38 20.42 8.36
C TYR A 1025 -46.01 20.83 8.94
N VAL A 1026 -45.99 21.62 10.02
CA VAL A 1026 -44.74 22.10 10.64
C VAL A 1026 -43.95 20.92 11.23
N LYS A 1027 -42.73 20.68 10.74
CA LYS A 1027 -41.83 19.63 11.24
C LYS A 1027 -41.09 20.04 12.52
N PHE A 1028 -40.83 19.13 13.45
CA PHE A 1028 -39.85 19.35 14.54
C PHE A 1028 -38.66 18.39 14.43
N GLY A 1029 -37.44 18.92 14.44
CA GLY A 1029 -36.23 18.10 14.44
C GLY A 1029 -35.02 18.80 15.05
N ILE A 1030 -33.97 18.02 15.30
CA ILE A 1030 -32.78 18.47 16.04
C ILE A 1030 -31.50 18.00 15.33
N SER A 1031 -30.49 18.87 15.32
CA SER A 1031 -29.12 18.61 14.84
C SER A 1031 -28.14 18.41 16.00
N PRO A 1032 -28.02 17.20 16.58
CA PRO A 1032 -27.08 16.97 17.67
C PRO A 1032 -25.66 16.74 17.19
N PHE A 1033 -24.70 16.87 18.12
CA PHE A 1033 -23.33 16.38 17.91
C PHE A 1033 -23.34 14.90 17.51
N GLY A 1034 -22.58 14.53 16.48
CA GLY A 1034 -22.73 13.25 15.79
C GLY A 1034 -22.55 11.98 16.63
N ILE A 1035 -21.82 12.03 17.75
CA ILE A 1035 -21.67 10.91 18.68
C ILE A 1035 -22.65 11.07 19.86
N TRP A 1036 -23.66 10.20 19.97
CA TRP A 1036 -24.48 10.11 21.18
C TRP A 1036 -23.70 9.56 22.38
N LYS A 1037 -23.06 8.40 22.20
CA LYS A 1037 -22.33 7.63 23.22
C LYS A 1037 -21.28 6.74 22.54
N ASN A 1038 -20.06 6.69 23.06
CA ASN A 1038 -19.01 5.81 22.52
C ASN A 1038 -19.16 4.37 23.04
N GLY A 1039 -19.30 3.42 22.12
CA GLY A 1039 -19.17 1.98 22.35
C GLY A 1039 -20.13 1.37 23.39
N GLY A 1040 -19.75 0.20 23.88
CA GLY A 1040 -20.64 -0.67 24.66
C GLY A 1040 -21.71 -1.31 23.78
N VAL A 1041 -22.81 -1.75 24.39
CA VAL A 1041 -23.90 -2.43 23.67
C VAL A 1041 -24.84 -1.49 22.91
N ASP A 1042 -24.89 -0.20 23.28
CA ASP A 1042 -25.82 0.77 22.69
C ASP A 1042 -25.13 1.83 21.82
N GLY A 1043 -23.84 2.11 22.03
CA GLY A 1043 -23.14 3.27 21.47
C GLY A 1043 -22.52 3.02 20.09
N SER A 1044 -22.13 4.11 19.42
CA SER A 1044 -21.45 4.09 18.12
C SER A 1044 -20.00 3.58 18.26
N ASN A 1045 -19.44 3.02 17.18
CA ASN A 1045 -18.06 2.54 17.16
C ASN A 1045 -17.06 3.71 17.03
N THR A 1046 -16.96 4.50 18.11
CA THR A 1046 -16.20 5.75 18.17
C THR A 1046 -15.46 5.87 19.50
N ASN A 1047 -14.58 6.86 19.63
CA ASN A 1047 -13.88 7.17 20.88
C ASN A 1047 -13.64 8.70 21.05
N GLY A 1048 -14.65 9.50 20.71
CA GLY A 1048 -14.61 10.96 20.76
C GLY A 1048 -15.27 11.55 22.02
N MET A 1049 -15.66 12.82 21.94
CA MET A 1049 -16.66 13.40 22.86
C MET A 1049 -18.04 12.72 22.62
N SER A 1050 -18.97 12.78 23.57
CA SER A 1050 -20.33 12.26 23.35
C SER A 1050 -21.44 13.15 23.93
N SER A 1051 -22.53 13.33 23.19
CA SER A 1051 -23.63 14.26 23.51
C SER A 1051 -24.31 13.89 24.84
N TYR A 1052 -24.49 12.58 25.08
CA TYR A 1052 -25.09 12.03 26.29
C TYR A 1052 -24.35 12.45 27.58
N SER A 1053 -23.02 12.57 27.51
CA SER A 1053 -22.16 12.85 28.67
C SER A 1053 -21.72 14.31 28.81
N ALA A 1054 -21.49 15.02 27.70
CA ALA A 1054 -20.92 16.38 27.72
C ALA A 1054 -21.99 17.48 27.67
N GLN A 1055 -23.03 17.28 26.86
CA GLN A 1055 -24.12 18.23 26.63
C GLN A 1055 -25.39 17.84 27.40
N TYR A 1056 -25.43 16.62 27.93
CA TYR A 1056 -26.62 15.96 28.49
C TYR A 1056 -27.76 15.85 27.47
N ALA A 1057 -27.40 15.64 26.21
CA ALA A 1057 -28.31 15.48 25.09
C ALA A 1057 -28.53 13.98 24.81
N ASP A 1058 -29.61 13.42 25.36
CA ASP A 1058 -29.97 12.00 25.24
C ASP A 1058 -30.73 11.69 23.94
N THR A 1059 -30.05 11.95 22.83
CA THR A 1059 -30.62 11.96 21.48
C THR A 1059 -31.20 10.62 21.04
N LYS A 1060 -30.65 9.48 21.51
CA LYS A 1060 -31.25 8.17 21.26
C LYS A 1060 -32.66 8.07 21.87
N LYS A 1061 -32.88 8.56 23.10
CA LYS A 1061 -34.21 8.55 23.73
C LYS A 1061 -35.21 9.42 22.94
N TRP A 1062 -34.80 10.56 22.41
CA TRP A 1062 -35.70 11.43 21.62
C TRP A 1062 -36.18 10.76 20.34
N VAL A 1063 -35.35 9.89 19.75
CA VAL A 1063 -35.72 9.01 18.64
C VAL A 1063 -36.61 7.87 19.13
N ASP A 1064 -36.17 7.10 20.14
CA ASP A 1064 -36.90 5.93 20.67
C ASP A 1064 -38.35 6.25 21.09
N GLU A 1065 -38.59 7.44 21.65
CA GLU A 1065 -39.91 7.89 22.15
C GLU A 1065 -40.76 8.62 21.08
N GLY A 1066 -40.25 8.82 19.86
CA GLY A 1066 -40.98 9.50 18.77
C GLY A 1066 -41.24 11.00 19.02
N TRP A 1067 -40.31 11.68 19.69
CA TRP A 1067 -40.39 13.11 20.01
C TRP A 1067 -39.83 14.03 18.91
N LEU A 1068 -39.39 13.47 17.79
CA LEU A 1068 -38.89 14.20 16.63
C LEU A 1068 -39.58 13.67 15.37
N ASP A 1069 -39.85 14.54 14.40
CA ASP A 1069 -40.18 14.11 13.03
C ASP A 1069 -38.91 13.65 12.31
N TYR A 1070 -37.79 14.39 12.51
CA TYR A 1070 -36.48 14.05 11.96
C TYR A 1070 -35.34 14.33 12.95
N ILE A 1071 -34.23 13.61 12.79
CA ILE A 1071 -32.97 13.88 13.49
C ILE A 1071 -31.82 14.04 12.49
N MET A 1072 -30.89 14.96 12.79
CA MET A 1072 -29.82 15.36 11.88
C MET A 1072 -28.44 15.37 12.54
N PRO A 1073 -27.85 14.19 12.83
CA PRO A 1073 -26.53 14.12 13.46
C PRO A 1073 -25.44 14.82 12.61
N GLN A 1074 -24.61 15.61 13.29
CA GLN A 1074 -23.48 16.32 12.71
C GLN A 1074 -22.28 15.38 12.50
N LEU A 1075 -22.17 14.79 11.31
CA LEU A 1075 -21.13 13.81 10.94
C LEU A 1075 -19.96 14.50 10.22
N TYR A 1076 -19.38 15.52 10.85
CA TYR A 1076 -18.39 16.43 10.22
C TYR A 1076 -16.96 15.86 10.19
N TRP A 1077 -16.81 14.61 9.80
CA TRP A 1077 -15.55 13.85 9.77
C TRP A 1077 -15.41 13.01 8.51
N GLU A 1078 -14.17 12.68 8.16
CA GLU A 1078 -13.84 11.84 7.01
C GLU A 1078 -14.13 10.35 7.28
N PHE A 1079 -14.29 9.56 6.22
CA PHE A 1079 -14.37 8.10 6.35
C PHE A 1079 -13.19 7.46 7.11
N ASN A 1080 -11.98 8.00 7.02
CA ASN A 1080 -10.77 7.46 7.66
C ASN A 1080 -10.48 8.07 9.05
N HIS A 1081 -11.38 8.90 9.59
CA HIS A 1081 -11.11 9.70 10.78
C HIS A 1081 -11.05 8.87 12.09
N SER A 1082 -9.83 8.66 12.60
CA SER A 1082 -9.45 7.63 13.61
C SER A 1082 -10.29 7.51 14.90
N VAL A 1083 -10.97 8.57 15.35
CA VAL A 1083 -11.82 8.55 16.56
C VAL A 1083 -13.32 8.59 16.26
N ALA A 1084 -13.71 8.97 15.05
CA ALA A 1084 -15.09 9.14 14.63
C ALA A 1084 -15.23 9.01 13.10
N PRO A 1085 -15.13 7.80 12.50
CA PRO A 1085 -15.33 7.59 11.07
C PRO A 1085 -16.76 7.87 10.64
N PHE A 1086 -16.92 8.37 9.42
CA PHE A 1086 -18.23 8.67 8.85
C PHE A 1086 -19.15 7.42 8.77
N ALA A 1087 -18.67 6.31 8.23
CA ALA A 1087 -19.49 5.09 8.04
C ALA A 1087 -19.96 4.46 9.35
N ASP A 1088 -19.08 4.29 10.35
CA ASP A 1088 -19.44 3.78 11.68
C ASP A 1088 -20.52 4.61 12.38
N LEU A 1089 -20.61 5.90 12.05
CA LEU A 1089 -21.64 6.81 12.58
C LEU A 1089 -22.93 6.76 11.77
N VAL A 1090 -22.87 6.77 10.43
CA VAL A 1090 -24.05 6.62 9.58
C VAL A 1090 -24.80 5.33 9.90
N ASP A 1091 -24.10 4.19 9.97
CA ASP A 1091 -24.72 2.89 10.21
C ASP A 1091 -25.39 2.80 11.59
N TRP A 1092 -24.76 3.40 12.61
CA TRP A 1092 -25.33 3.48 13.96
C TRP A 1092 -26.62 4.31 13.97
N TRP A 1093 -26.61 5.48 13.34
CA TRP A 1093 -27.79 6.36 13.24
C TRP A 1093 -28.91 5.75 12.39
N VAL A 1094 -28.56 5.08 11.29
CA VAL A 1094 -29.48 4.30 10.44
C VAL A 1094 -30.17 3.20 11.26
N ASN A 1095 -29.45 2.50 12.13
CA ASN A 1095 -30.02 1.47 12.99
C ASN A 1095 -30.97 2.06 14.05
N VAL A 1096 -30.56 3.13 14.73
CA VAL A 1096 -31.36 3.81 15.75
C VAL A 1096 -32.66 4.39 15.18
N THR A 1097 -32.58 5.11 14.05
CA THR A 1097 -33.75 5.73 13.42
C THR A 1097 -34.70 4.72 12.79
N ARG A 1098 -34.20 3.69 12.10
CA ARG A 1098 -35.03 2.63 11.50
C ARG A 1098 -35.82 1.83 12.55
N ALA A 1099 -35.30 1.70 13.78
CA ALA A 1099 -36.01 1.02 14.86
C ALA A 1099 -37.23 1.81 15.39
N ALA A 1100 -37.20 3.14 15.34
CA ALA A 1100 -38.25 4.02 15.88
C ALA A 1100 -39.19 4.61 14.81
N GLY A 1101 -38.73 4.72 13.55
CA GLY A 1101 -39.50 5.34 12.46
C GLY A 1101 -39.40 6.86 12.39
N VAL A 1102 -38.36 7.46 12.99
CA VAL A 1102 -38.01 8.88 12.84
C VAL A 1102 -37.16 9.06 11.59
N ASP A 1103 -37.38 10.14 10.82
CA ASP A 1103 -36.61 10.41 9.60
C ASP A 1103 -35.15 10.79 9.91
N LEU A 1104 -34.20 10.29 9.12
CA LEU A 1104 -32.76 10.60 9.27
C LEU A 1104 -32.30 11.56 8.17
N ILE A 1105 -31.65 12.66 8.56
CA ILE A 1105 -30.91 13.55 7.65
C ILE A 1105 -29.44 13.48 8.06
N ILE A 1106 -28.50 13.45 7.11
CA ILE A 1106 -27.06 13.45 7.47
C ILE A 1106 -26.49 14.87 7.40
N GLY A 1107 -25.93 15.35 8.51
CA GLY A 1107 -25.19 16.61 8.54
C GLY A 1107 -23.76 16.42 8.06
N HIS A 1108 -23.43 16.96 6.88
CA HIS A 1108 -22.08 16.94 6.29
C HIS A 1108 -21.32 18.24 6.59
N GLY A 1109 -20.04 18.10 6.94
CA GLY A 1109 -19.16 19.23 7.26
C GLY A 1109 -18.55 19.87 6.01
N PHE A 1110 -19.36 20.30 5.03
CA PHE A 1110 -18.84 20.75 3.72
C PHE A 1110 -17.82 21.90 3.82
N TYR A 1111 -17.96 22.78 4.82
CA TYR A 1111 -17.01 23.85 5.15
C TYR A 1111 -15.55 23.38 5.33
N ARG A 1112 -15.32 22.09 5.60
CA ARG A 1112 -13.99 21.49 5.79
C ARG A 1112 -13.02 21.71 4.62
N PHE A 1113 -13.53 21.78 3.39
CA PHE A 1113 -12.72 22.14 2.22
C PHE A 1113 -12.31 23.62 2.25
N ALA A 1114 -13.24 24.54 2.51
CA ALA A 1114 -12.94 25.98 2.65
C ALA A 1114 -12.00 26.30 3.84
N ASP A 1115 -12.08 25.51 4.92
CA ASP A 1115 -11.14 25.56 6.05
C ASP A 1115 -9.78 24.89 5.73
N ASN A 1116 -9.62 24.25 4.57
CA ASN A 1116 -8.46 23.46 4.16
C ASN A 1116 -8.11 22.36 5.18
N THR A 1117 -9.10 21.53 5.50
CA THR A 1117 -9.01 20.42 6.48
C THR A 1117 -9.55 19.07 5.99
N TRP A 1118 -10.27 19.05 4.86
CA TRP A 1118 -10.41 17.86 3.99
C TRP A 1118 -9.56 18.11 2.74
N HIS A 1119 -8.98 17.06 2.16
CA HIS A 1119 -8.05 17.16 1.03
C HIS A 1119 -8.27 16.09 -0.06
N ASP A 1120 -9.34 15.29 0.04
CA ASP A 1120 -9.72 14.34 -1.01
C ASP A 1120 -10.98 14.87 -1.73
N GLU A 1121 -10.83 15.19 -3.02
CA GLU A 1121 -11.89 15.70 -3.91
C GLU A 1121 -13.10 14.76 -4.04
N ASN A 1122 -13.01 13.54 -3.50
CA ASN A 1122 -14.06 12.54 -3.47
C ASN A 1122 -14.82 12.49 -2.13
N GLU A 1123 -14.30 13.03 -1.02
CA GLU A 1123 -14.83 12.76 0.34
C GLU A 1123 -16.34 13.02 0.46
N LEU A 1124 -16.82 14.24 0.20
CA LEU A 1124 -18.26 14.56 0.26
C LEU A 1124 -19.09 13.72 -0.72
N ILE A 1125 -18.56 13.49 -1.92
CA ILE A 1125 -19.27 12.83 -3.01
C ILE A 1125 -19.43 11.33 -2.72
N GLU A 1126 -18.40 10.69 -2.16
CA GLU A 1126 -18.46 9.33 -1.63
C GLU A 1126 -19.35 9.26 -0.37
N GLN A 1127 -19.38 10.29 0.48
CA GLN A 1127 -20.33 10.36 1.60
C GLN A 1127 -21.79 10.36 1.11
N LEU A 1128 -22.13 11.16 0.08
CA LEU A 1128 -23.45 11.15 -0.55
C LEU A 1128 -23.75 9.79 -1.21
N ARG A 1129 -22.77 9.19 -1.88
CA ARG A 1129 -22.94 7.85 -2.49
C ARG A 1129 -23.17 6.78 -1.42
N TYR A 1130 -22.45 6.85 -0.30
CA TYR A 1130 -22.63 5.98 0.86
C TYR A 1130 -24.00 6.14 1.53
N THR A 1131 -24.46 7.37 1.77
CA THR A 1131 -25.77 7.61 2.42
C THR A 1131 -26.96 7.27 1.51
N SER A 1132 -26.79 7.37 0.18
CA SER A 1132 -27.84 7.07 -0.80
C SER A 1132 -28.40 5.65 -0.69
N GLN A 1133 -27.60 4.67 -0.22
CA GLN A 1133 -28.01 3.27 -0.10
C GLN A 1133 -29.03 3.00 1.02
N PHE A 1134 -29.30 3.98 1.89
CA PHE A 1134 -30.22 3.82 3.02
C PHE A 1134 -31.56 4.53 2.78
N ASP A 1135 -32.63 3.78 2.93
CA ASP A 1135 -34.04 4.17 2.78
C ASP A 1135 -34.57 5.06 3.92
N VAL A 1136 -34.02 4.89 5.12
CA VAL A 1136 -34.30 5.73 6.30
C VAL A 1136 -33.66 7.11 6.19
N ILE A 1137 -32.58 7.26 5.40
CA ILE A 1137 -31.97 8.55 5.11
C ILE A 1137 -32.81 9.30 4.10
N LYS A 1138 -33.52 10.33 4.58
CA LYS A 1138 -34.39 11.21 3.80
C LYS A 1138 -33.64 12.34 3.12
N GLY A 1139 -32.37 12.57 3.45
CA GLY A 1139 -31.56 13.58 2.79
C GLY A 1139 -30.26 13.92 3.50
N SER A 1140 -29.68 15.03 3.07
CA SER A 1140 -28.39 15.57 3.52
C SER A 1140 -28.49 17.06 3.79
N SER A 1141 -27.71 17.55 4.75
CA SER A 1141 -27.54 18.98 5.05
C SER A 1141 -26.08 19.38 5.06
N PHE A 1142 -25.72 20.50 4.45
CA PHE A 1142 -24.33 20.97 4.37
C PHE A 1142 -24.10 22.18 5.27
N PHE A 1143 -23.15 22.07 6.22
CA PHE A 1143 -22.67 23.22 6.97
C PHE A 1143 -21.56 23.89 6.15
N THR A 1144 -21.68 25.13 5.66
CA THR A 1144 -22.81 26.07 5.80
C THR A 1144 -22.96 26.95 4.54
N TYR A 1145 -23.95 27.85 4.46
CA TYR A 1145 -24.21 28.65 3.24
C TYR A 1145 -22.98 29.40 2.68
N ASN A 1146 -22.14 29.99 3.53
CA ASN A 1146 -20.93 30.69 3.12
C ASN A 1146 -19.92 29.78 2.39
N THR A 1147 -20.02 28.46 2.58
CA THR A 1147 -19.27 27.48 1.77
C THR A 1147 -19.80 27.45 0.32
N LEU A 1148 -21.11 27.56 0.08
CA LEU A 1148 -21.69 27.54 -1.27
C LEU A 1148 -21.25 28.73 -2.15
N VAL A 1149 -20.80 29.83 -1.53
CA VAL A 1149 -20.30 31.03 -2.21
C VAL A 1149 -18.77 31.22 -2.06
N SER A 1150 -18.06 30.20 -1.57
CA SER A 1150 -16.60 30.26 -1.44
C SER A 1150 -15.91 30.25 -2.80
N SER A 1151 -14.89 31.09 -2.98
CA SER A 1151 -14.01 31.05 -4.15
C SER A 1151 -12.86 30.03 -4.00
N ASP A 1152 -12.94 29.12 -3.04
CA ASP A 1152 -12.02 27.99 -2.91
C ASP A 1152 -12.16 27.00 -4.08
N LEU A 1153 -11.04 26.42 -4.50
CA LEU A 1153 -10.97 25.55 -5.68
C LEU A 1153 -11.63 24.19 -5.45
N GLU A 1154 -11.36 23.55 -4.31
CA GLU A 1154 -11.90 22.22 -3.99
C GLU A 1154 -13.41 22.29 -3.77
N VAL A 1155 -13.88 23.35 -3.10
CA VAL A 1155 -15.31 23.68 -2.99
C VAL A 1155 -15.93 23.91 -4.37
N THR A 1156 -15.33 24.74 -5.21
CA THR A 1156 -15.87 25.06 -6.55
C THR A 1156 -15.93 23.80 -7.43
N GLN A 1157 -14.90 22.95 -7.40
CA GLN A 1157 -14.88 21.68 -8.12
C GLN A 1157 -15.93 20.71 -7.59
N THR A 1158 -16.09 20.62 -6.26
CA THR A 1158 -17.10 19.76 -5.61
C THR A 1158 -18.52 20.18 -5.97
N LEU A 1159 -18.85 21.48 -5.95
CA LEU A 1159 -20.17 21.98 -6.36
C LEU A 1159 -20.45 21.74 -7.85
N ASN A 1160 -19.46 21.94 -8.71
CA ASN A 1160 -19.60 21.61 -10.13
C ASN A 1160 -19.84 20.10 -10.33
N ARG A 1161 -19.11 19.23 -9.63
CA ARG A 1161 -19.29 17.76 -9.69
C ARG A 1161 -20.67 17.34 -9.17
N LEU A 1162 -21.09 17.93 -8.04
CA LEU A 1162 -22.41 17.73 -7.42
C LEU A 1162 -23.53 18.07 -8.40
N ASN A 1163 -23.59 19.31 -8.90
CA ASN A 1163 -24.68 19.80 -9.74
C ASN A 1163 -24.74 19.12 -11.13
N ASN A 1164 -23.61 18.63 -11.67
CA ASN A 1164 -23.57 18.01 -13.00
C ASN A 1164 -23.75 16.48 -13.01
N LEU A 1165 -23.49 15.77 -11.89
CA LEU A 1165 -23.47 14.30 -11.86
C LEU A 1165 -24.32 13.66 -10.76
N TYR A 1166 -24.65 14.40 -9.68
CA TYR A 1166 -25.34 13.85 -8.50
C TYR A 1166 -26.69 14.53 -8.27
N TRP A 1167 -26.69 15.86 -8.19
CA TRP A 1167 -27.87 16.68 -7.91
C TRP A 1167 -28.23 17.48 -9.17
N THR A 1168 -28.72 16.78 -10.19
CA THR A 1168 -28.93 17.33 -11.54
C THR A 1168 -30.25 18.10 -11.68
N ALA A 1169 -31.21 17.86 -10.78
CA ALA A 1169 -32.45 18.63 -10.67
C ALA A 1169 -32.86 18.83 -9.21
N GLN A 1170 -33.58 19.92 -8.89
CA GLN A 1170 -34.13 20.15 -7.56
C GLN A 1170 -35.20 19.08 -7.22
N PRO A 1171 -35.08 18.34 -6.11
CA PRO A 1171 -35.95 17.21 -5.82
C PRO A 1171 -37.21 17.63 -5.05
N GLY A 1172 -38.21 16.76 -5.05
CA GLY A 1172 -39.38 16.91 -4.20
C GLY A 1172 -39.07 16.64 -2.73
N PHE A 1173 -40.03 16.98 -1.86
CA PHE A 1173 -39.93 16.67 -0.44
C PHE A 1173 -40.30 15.20 -0.16
N PRO A 1174 -39.59 14.50 0.76
CA PRO A 1174 -39.91 13.13 1.15
C PRO A 1174 -41.11 13.02 2.11
N TRP A 1175 -41.80 14.14 2.36
CA TRP A 1175 -42.96 14.28 3.24
C TRP A 1175 -43.99 15.25 2.64
N ALA A 1176 -45.17 15.34 3.27
CA ALA A 1176 -46.13 16.40 2.96
C ALA A 1176 -45.51 17.76 3.29
N SER A 1177 -45.60 18.70 2.34
CA SER A 1177 -45.05 20.06 2.41
C SER A 1177 -46.07 21.06 1.88
N ASN A 1178 -46.03 22.30 2.37
CA ASN A 1178 -46.78 23.42 1.80
C ASN A 1178 -46.10 23.97 0.53
N VAL A 1179 -44.80 23.68 0.35
CA VAL A 1179 -43.96 24.22 -0.73
C VAL A 1179 -44.04 23.36 -1.99
N THR A 1180 -44.12 24.00 -3.16
CA THR A 1180 -44.09 23.31 -4.46
C THR A 1180 -42.65 23.19 -4.97
N PRO A 1181 -42.11 21.98 -5.20
CA PRO A 1181 -40.76 21.78 -5.75
C PRO A 1181 -40.59 22.45 -7.12
N GLY A 1182 -39.40 23.01 -7.39
CA GLY A 1182 -39.16 23.87 -8.56
C GLY A 1182 -39.63 25.32 -8.36
N GLY A 1183 -40.54 25.57 -7.41
CA GLY A 1183 -41.13 26.87 -7.13
C GLY A 1183 -42.12 27.35 -8.21
N THR A 1184 -42.46 28.63 -8.15
CA THR A 1184 -43.17 29.36 -9.21
C THR A 1184 -42.23 30.39 -9.80
N ASP A 1185 -42.26 30.60 -11.12
CA ASP A 1185 -41.47 31.65 -11.77
C ASP A 1185 -41.63 33.00 -11.06
N PRO A 1186 -40.54 33.72 -10.72
CA PRO A 1186 -40.61 34.91 -9.89
C PRO A 1186 -41.40 36.03 -10.58
N VAL A 1187 -42.27 36.69 -9.80
CA VAL A 1187 -43.11 37.80 -10.28
C VAL A 1187 -42.28 39.07 -10.31
N CYS A 1188 -41.61 39.30 -11.45
CA CYS A 1188 -40.74 40.46 -11.67
C CYS A 1188 -41.46 41.80 -11.50
N GLY A 1189 -40.71 42.85 -11.14
CA GLY A 1189 -41.24 44.20 -10.96
C GLY A 1189 -41.78 44.82 -12.24
N ASP A 1190 -42.55 45.91 -12.11
CA ASP A 1190 -43.17 46.62 -13.25
C ASP A 1190 -42.15 47.12 -14.30
N ASP A 1191 -40.87 47.26 -13.95
CA ASP A 1191 -39.76 47.67 -14.83
C ASP A 1191 -38.83 46.50 -15.25
N GLU A 1192 -39.20 45.25 -14.97
CA GLU A 1192 -38.38 44.05 -15.18
C GLU A 1192 -39.07 43.01 -16.09
N ILE A 1193 -38.28 42.08 -16.65
CA ILE A 1193 -38.74 40.90 -17.38
C ILE A 1193 -38.05 39.64 -16.84
N LEU A 1194 -38.78 38.53 -16.90
CA LEU A 1194 -38.22 37.22 -16.60
C LEU A 1194 -37.36 36.74 -17.78
N VAL A 1195 -36.07 36.52 -17.54
CA VAL A 1195 -35.11 35.95 -18.48
C VAL A 1195 -34.33 34.87 -17.75
N ASP A 1196 -34.35 33.64 -18.28
CA ASP A 1196 -33.63 32.48 -17.74
C ASP A 1196 -33.83 32.25 -16.23
N GLY A 1197 -35.06 32.46 -15.76
CA GLY A 1197 -35.47 32.28 -14.35
C GLY A 1197 -35.14 33.45 -13.42
N SER A 1198 -34.46 34.48 -13.92
CA SER A 1198 -34.12 35.70 -13.16
C SER A 1198 -34.91 36.91 -13.65
N CYS A 1199 -35.25 37.82 -12.75
CA CYS A 1199 -35.82 39.11 -13.10
C CYS A 1199 -34.71 40.09 -13.46
N VAL A 1200 -34.69 40.55 -14.71
CA VAL A 1200 -33.73 41.53 -15.22
C VAL A 1200 -34.48 42.79 -15.65
N LEU A 1201 -33.86 43.96 -15.44
CA LEU A 1201 -34.43 45.23 -15.89
C LEU A 1201 -34.75 45.18 -17.39
N LYS A 1202 -35.90 45.73 -17.78
CA LYS A 1202 -36.34 45.80 -19.17
C LYS A 1202 -35.25 46.47 -20.01
N PRO A 1203 -34.76 45.82 -21.10
CA PRO A 1203 -33.76 46.42 -21.96
C PRO A 1203 -34.32 47.73 -22.52
N ILE A 1204 -33.51 48.79 -22.46
CA ILE A 1204 -33.91 50.13 -22.92
C ILE A 1204 -33.98 50.11 -24.45
N GLU A 1205 -35.18 50.02 -25.01
CA GLU A 1205 -35.38 50.08 -26.47
C GLU A 1205 -35.07 51.48 -26.99
N CYS A 1206 -33.89 51.65 -27.58
CA CYS A 1206 -33.48 52.87 -28.25
C CYS A 1206 -33.98 52.88 -29.71
N ASP A 1207 -35.21 53.35 -29.95
CA ASP A 1207 -35.87 53.37 -31.28
C ASP A 1207 -34.97 53.78 -32.46
N ASN A 1208 -34.02 54.70 -32.25
CA ASN A 1208 -33.02 55.15 -33.23
C ASN A 1208 -31.68 55.55 -32.55
N GLY A 1209 -30.99 54.62 -31.90
CA GLY A 1209 -29.65 54.87 -31.32
C GLY A 1209 -28.95 53.64 -30.75
N GLU A 1210 -27.65 53.76 -30.46
CA GLU A 1210 -26.86 52.72 -29.77
C GLU A 1210 -26.74 53.03 -28.27
N ILE A 1211 -26.57 52.00 -27.43
CA ILE A 1211 -26.38 52.16 -25.98
C ILE A 1211 -24.89 52.28 -25.68
N ILE A 1212 -24.50 53.36 -25.02
CA ILE A 1212 -23.15 53.55 -24.46
C ILE A 1212 -23.30 53.91 -22.99
N ASP A 1213 -22.56 53.23 -22.11
CA ASP A 1213 -22.55 53.43 -20.65
C ASP A 1213 -23.96 53.49 -20.00
N GLY A 1214 -24.90 52.69 -20.52
CA GLY A 1214 -26.26 52.56 -19.98
C GLY A 1214 -27.27 53.65 -20.41
N VAL A 1215 -26.94 54.47 -21.40
CA VAL A 1215 -27.83 55.52 -21.93
C VAL A 1215 -27.97 55.40 -23.45
N CYS A 1216 -29.18 55.59 -23.99
CA CYS A 1216 -29.39 55.69 -25.43
C CYS A 1216 -28.66 56.92 -26.01
N VAL A 1217 -27.75 56.69 -26.95
CA VAL A 1217 -27.07 57.74 -27.72
C VAL A 1217 -27.65 57.76 -29.13
N PRO A 1218 -28.41 58.81 -29.54
CA PRO A 1218 -28.92 58.93 -30.89
C PRO A 1218 -27.78 59.06 -31.91
N ASP A 1219 -27.88 58.35 -33.03
CA ASP A 1219 -26.86 58.39 -34.08
C ASP A 1219 -26.79 59.80 -34.73
N LYS A 1220 -25.56 60.28 -34.98
CA LYS A 1220 -25.28 61.65 -35.39
C LYS A 1220 -25.22 61.81 -36.90
N THR A 1221 -26.39 61.78 -37.54
CA THR A 1221 -26.53 62.31 -38.90
C THR A 1221 -26.33 63.84 -38.92
N GLU A 1222 -25.69 64.30 -39.99
CA GLU A 1222 -25.35 65.67 -40.44
C GLU A 1222 -25.79 66.91 -39.61
N GLU A 1223 -24.81 67.77 -39.31
CA GLU A 1223 -24.97 69.20 -38.98
C GLU A 1223 -25.62 70.01 -40.12
N PRO A 1224 -26.09 71.28 -39.92
CA PRO A 1224 -26.22 72.05 -38.66
C PRO A 1224 -27.60 72.77 -38.49
N ASN A 1225 -27.84 73.41 -37.33
CA ASN A 1225 -28.00 74.89 -37.22
C ASN A 1225 -28.41 75.43 -35.83
N ASN A 1226 -27.76 76.54 -35.43
CA ASN A 1226 -28.22 77.62 -34.52
C ASN A 1226 -28.71 77.28 -33.09
N ARG A 1227 -28.01 77.74 -32.04
CA ARG A 1227 -28.19 79.04 -31.33
C ARG A 1227 -29.52 79.17 -30.57
N SER A 1228 -29.61 79.71 -29.36
CA SER A 1228 -28.62 80.18 -28.36
C SER A 1228 -29.42 80.51 -27.07
N GLU A 1229 -28.89 80.62 -25.84
CA GLU A 1229 -27.93 81.61 -25.31
C GLU A 1229 -27.53 81.27 -23.84
N GLN A 1230 -26.34 81.73 -23.38
CA GLN A 1230 -26.04 82.45 -22.11
C GLN A 1230 -26.62 81.95 -20.73
N GLN A 1231 -26.02 82.15 -19.54
CA GLN A 1231 -24.84 82.83 -18.96
C GLN A 1231 -24.70 82.33 -17.48
N ARG A 1232 -23.60 82.44 -16.70
CA ARG A 1232 -22.18 82.84 -16.88
C ARG A 1232 -21.33 82.33 -15.69
N VAL A 1233 -20.07 81.95 -15.93
CA VAL A 1233 -18.86 82.12 -15.06
C VAL A 1233 -19.01 82.05 -13.51
N ALA A 1234 -18.72 80.86 -12.97
CA ALA A 1234 -17.53 80.49 -12.15
C ALA A 1234 -17.11 81.25 -10.85
N LEU A 1235 -16.14 80.59 -10.17
CA LEU A 1235 -15.01 81.11 -9.36
C LEU A 1235 -15.06 80.86 -7.83
N ILE A 1236 -13.85 80.77 -7.23
CA ILE A 1236 -13.50 80.81 -5.79
C ILE A 1236 -13.68 79.47 -5.03
N VAL A 1237 -12.72 78.95 -4.25
CA VAL A 1237 -11.23 79.02 -4.26
C VAL A 1237 -10.68 77.88 -3.38
N ALA A 1238 -9.40 77.54 -3.56
CA ALA A 1238 -8.60 76.50 -2.89
C ALA A 1238 -8.89 76.14 -1.41
N SER A 1239 -8.70 74.84 -1.12
CA SER A 1239 -8.01 74.35 0.09
C SER A 1239 -7.07 73.19 -0.26
N SER A 1240 -5.76 73.44 -0.13
CA SER A 1240 -4.70 72.59 0.49
C SER A 1240 -4.63 71.07 0.21
N ALA A 1241 -3.47 70.48 -0.18
CA ALA A 1241 -2.14 71.07 -0.39
C ALA A 1241 -1.18 70.22 -1.26
N VAL A 1242 -0.20 70.91 -1.85
CA VAL A 1242 1.26 70.62 -2.02
C VAL A 1242 1.75 69.16 -1.76
N GLY A 1243 2.65 68.57 -2.58
CA GLY A 1243 3.57 69.13 -3.58
C GLY A 1243 4.06 68.13 -4.65
N VAL A 1244 4.82 68.55 -5.68
CA VAL A 1244 6.29 68.74 -5.70
C VAL A 1244 7.03 67.40 -5.47
N ALA A 1245 7.68 66.68 -6.41
CA ALA A 1245 8.44 66.94 -7.67
C ALA A 1245 9.98 66.85 -7.52
N VAL A 1246 10.64 66.38 -8.60
CA VAL A 1246 12.05 66.66 -9.00
C VAL A 1246 13.23 65.88 -8.36
N VAL A 1247 13.88 65.06 -9.22
CA VAL A 1247 15.36 64.85 -9.39
C VAL A 1247 16.18 63.93 -8.43
N SER A 1248 16.37 62.69 -8.92
CA SER A 1248 17.65 62.09 -9.38
C SER A 1248 18.83 61.71 -8.43
N LEU A 1249 19.81 61.05 -9.06
CA LEU A 1249 21.13 60.56 -8.59
C LEU A 1249 21.10 59.36 -7.63
N THR A 1250 21.91 58.29 -7.71
CA THR A 1250 22.75 57.59 -8.72
C THR A 1250 23.72 56.70 -7.90
N MET A 1251 24.13 55.54 -8.45
CA MET A 1251 25.39 54.83 -8.12
C MET A 1251 25.51 54.20 -6.71
N PHE A 1252 26.19 53.07 -6.48
CA PHE A 1252 26.99 52.13 -7.29
C PHE A 1252 26.57 50.68 -6.91
N PHE A 1253 26.88 49.56 -7.59
CA PHE A 1253 27.60 49.14 -8.82
C PHE A 1253 26.99 47.77 -9.25
N VAL A 1254 27.31 47.05 -10.34
CA VAL A 1254 28.28 47.19 -11.44
C VAL A 1254 27.60 46.71 -12.76
N LEU A 1255 28.14 47.05 -13.93
CA LEU A 1255 27.67 46.54 -15.24
C LEU A 1255 28.47 45.32 -15.70
N LYS A 1256 27.80 44.24 -16.19
CA LYS A 1256 28.18 43.32 -17.31
C LYS A 1256 27.27 42.07 -17.32
N LYS A 1257 26.92 41.44 -18.46
CA LYS A 1257 26.91 41.88 -19.87
C LYS A 1257 26.20 40.84 -20.76
N ARG A 1258 25.48 41.31 -21.79
CA ARG A 1258 25.19 40.65 -23.09
C ARG A 1258 24.34 39.36 -23.13
N LYS A 1259 23.57 39.32 -24.23
CA LYS A 1259 22.76 38.22 -24.77
C LYS A 1259 21.52 37.96 -23.92
#